data_AF-A0A956KRG8-F1
#
_entry.id   AF-A0A956KRG8-F1
#
_cell.length_a   1.000
_cell.length_b   1.000
_cell.length_c   1.000
_cell.angle_alpha   90.00
_cell.angle_beta   90.00
_cell.angle_gamma   90.00
#
_symmetry.space_group_name_H-M   'P 1'
#
loop_
_entity.id
_entity.type
_entity.pdbx_description
1 polymer ?
#
loop_
_entity_poly.entity_id
_entity_poly.type
_entity_poly.pdbx_seq_one_letter_code
_entity_poly.pdbx_strand_id
1 'polypeptide(L)'
;GGIELGPILSHKPIELGTHALLGPSARLGGRPGNLAAATLLVRDGVVLVDIAPALREAGQVQGLPTGWIDCPSLRLTADERSVVRDANFELLLAWLQDYQVRRRDDGEVTWPASPFIDEGLPAPVRERAPGLRSASGRPITRDALAEEIHRGRELVYVWWHQARLVPAYARAKIYAPWPSELALLRRDFPEARMVPLQALGTQSNLDPEDLTSLRGGSHEPLLLARDAIVALPPTPGQADAKAPERVRIDIEAYVHRAQTATMGFISILAYERRVAQITDRPRVFSGLTLLCRVRPDADSPEVQLDVAALRRNQLAITAITDACRQRTLEHWEALISHVMSRARPWETPLLRSSLDQLGAVSLELGYRSTELGPRLGWRDTALLDVFIGKTVVGEEPRSLRDALRLLRDRGMIVVARDDRQFPGLRSDDPRLEPWQVPSWARPLLERVVGRMALLDMPAVPEAYPLVKDGDPCDAQRHLIRNRVDVSADAEKARTDPLARLRLLGQLLVVRGLGQPDNFALERLPLLERYDPRAMSTTRLVSLSAAAAEVPPPRLVPVGAVHRGLPRPVLEVTPGLAALLSTVAGFEIETGRHQPGATIIEEHDLRGDAPVRRRAQTLPPLLAKPVVHPLLVGRLHVAGDASSTGIAIWAGGLRQREITLPEPLGRVSGRLVKTPVGIAADPRIIDREVAVLAQNLLADALRQRALLPPIGPHRERLDLFIEYARSKIRDDDRFGLAQALGVAAPEDRGQRVAALRQMSLDAAPLRPLPDRREALLAQVVGQSLAMKVQFDTAVLTWRAANYRRRRPDGTFEVEFGLRNTWVQRGLDEDRALDPATHRRAALLAGVLVVAEFFYQAREADDVNVGPEHLVVALWRLLQLR
;
A
#
# COMPACT_ATOMS: atom_id res chain seq x y z
N GLY A 1 36.11 -14.35 -29.34
CA GLY A 1 37.55 -14.12 -29.11
C GLY A 1 38.02 -15.06 -28.01
N GLY A 2 39.23 -15.61 -28.12
CA GLY A 2 39.78 -16.56 -27.15
C GLY A 2 40.22 -15.90 -25.84
N ILE A 3 40.20 -16.68 -24.75
CA ILE A 3 40.62 -16.29 -23.40
C ILE A 3 42.11 -16.67 -23.24
N GLU A 4 42.99 -15.70 -23.03
CA GLU A 4 44.39 -15.95 -22.65
C GLU A 4 44.51 -16.03 -21.12
N LEU A 5 45.07 -17.14 -20.62
CA LEU A 5 45.38 -17.35 -19.21
C LEU A 5 46.73 -16.68 -18.90
N GLY A 6 46.72 -15.68 -18.03
CA GLY A 6 47.92 -14.94 -17.62
C GLY A 6 48.82 -15.72 -16.63
N PRO A 7 50.10 -15.32 -16.48
CA PRO A 7 51.07 -16.00 -15.62
C PRO A 7 50.84 -15.75 -14.11
N ILE A 8 51.30 -16.70 -13.29
CA ILE A 8 51.21 -16.68 -11.81
C ILE A 8 52.02 -15.51 -11.22
N LEU A 9 51.36 -14.70 -10.38
CA LEU A 9 51.86 -13.43 -9.83
C LEU A 9 52.79 -13.65 -8.62
N SER A 10 54.10 -13.40 -8.76
CA SER A 10 55.14 -13.80 -7.78
C SER A 10 55.78 -12.67 -6.96
N HIS A 11 55.07 -11.58 -6.65
CA HIS A 11 55.49 -10.55 -5.67
C HIS A 11 54.37 -10.31 -4.66
N LYS A 12 54.72 -9.93 -3.42
CA LYS A 12 53.73 -9.64 -2.37
C LYS A 12 52.94 -8.37 -2.78
N PRO A 13 51.63 -8.50 -3.09
CA PRO A 13 50.83 -7.35 -3.49
C PRO A 13 50.66 -6.38 -2.31
N ILE A 14 50.37 -5.12 -2.64
CA ILE A 14 49.99 -4.12 -1.66
C ILE A 14 48.52 -4.35 -1.33
N GLU A 15 48.24 -4.68 -0.07
CA GLU A 15 46.88 -4.90 0.42
C GLU A 15 46.19 -3.54 0.65
N LEU A 16 45.08 -3.32 -0.07
CA LEU A 16 44.17 -2.19 0.12
C LEU A 16 43.03 -2.64 1.04
N GLY A 17 43.36 -2.77 2.32
CA GLY A 17 42.50 -3.41 3.31
C GLY A 17 42.24 -4.88 2.98
N THR A 18 41.03 -5.36 3.29
CA THR A 18 40.58 -6.72 2.92
C THR A 18 39.94 -6.78 1.53
N HIS A 19 39.91 -5.66 0.81
CA HIS A 19 39.01 -5.44 -0.32
C HIS A 19 39.68 -5.57 -1.69
N ALA A 20 40.92 -5.09 -1.82
CA ALA A 20 41.66 -5.12 -3.07
C ALA A 20 43.17 -5.34 -2.86
N LEU A 21 43.82 -5.86 -3.89
CA LEU A 21 45.26 -6.10 -3.98
C LEU A 21 45.80 -5.33 -5.17
N LEU A 22 46.86 -4.55 -4.96
CA LEU A 22 47.53 -3.78 -6.01
C LEU A 22 48.93 -4.35 -6.26
N GLY A 23 49.25 -4.64 -7.53
CA GLY A 23 50.58 -5.12 -7.92
C GLY A 23 51.16 -4.44 -9.17
N PRO A 24 52.49 -4.50 -9.38
CA PRO A 24 53.20 -3.73 -10.41
C PRO A 24 53.01 -4.26 -11.85
N SER A 25 53.05 -3.36 -12.85
CA SER A 25 52.85 -3.66 -14.29
C SER A 25 53.90 -4.55 -14.94
N ALA A 26 55.12 -4.61 -14.41
CA ALA A 26 56.30 -5.20 -15.06
C ALA A 26 56.20 -6.72 -15.38
N ARG A 27 55.10 -7.38 -15.03
CA ARG A 27 54.97 -8.85 -15.00
C ARG A 27 53.83 -9.43 -15.84
N LEU A 28 53.11 -8.61 -16.61
CA LEU A 28 52.02 -9.07 -17.50
C LEU A 28 52.51 -9.71 -18.82
N GLY A 29 53.81 -9.94 -19.01
CA GLY A 29 54.35 -10.78 -20.09
C GLY A 29 53.99 -10.39 -21.53
N GLY A 30 54.54 -9.28 -22.07
CA GLY A 30 54.64 -8.95 -23.51
C GLY A 30 53.32 -8.63 -24.26
N ARG A 31 53.10 -7.45 -24.85
CA ARG A 31 53.86 -6.80 -25.94
C ARG A 31 54.21 -5.33 -25.63
N PRO A 32 55.32 -4.80 -26.17
CA PRO A 32 55.65 -3.38 -26.12
C PRO A 32 54.68 -2.60 -27.03
N GLY A 33 53.93 -1.66 -26.46
CA GLY A 33 53.08 -0.78 -27.25
C GLY A 33 52.10 0.07 -26.44
N ASN A 34 51.18 -0.55 -25.69
CA ASN A 34 50.08 0.19 -25.02
C ASN A 34 49.73 -0.29 -23.59
N LEU A 35 50.18 -1.47 -23.14
CA LEU A 35 49.80 -2.02 -21.82
C LEU A 35 50.72 -1.58 -20.67
N ALA A 36 51.89 -1.00 -20.96
CA ALA A 36 52.84 -0.55 -19.94
C ALA A 36 52.34 0.65 -19.10
N ALA A 37 51.29 1.34 -19.58
CA ALA A 37 50.68 2.50 -18.92
C ALA A 37 49.23 2.23 -18.45
N ALA A 38 48.73 1.00 -18.56
CA ALA A 38 47.36 0.65 -18.20
C ALA A 38 47.23 0.23 -16.71
N THR A 39 46.04 0.43 -16.15
CA THR A 39 45.66 -0.06 -14.81
C THR A 39 44.62 -1.15 -15.02
N LEU A 40 45.02 -2.41 -14.92
CA LEU A 40 44.18 -3.55 -15.31
C LEU A 40 43.42 -4.12 -14.10
N LEU A 41 42.12 -4.34 -14.23
CA LEU A 41 41.37 -5.16 -13.28
C LEU A 41 41.63 -6.64 -13.60
N VAL A 42 42.09 -7.38 -12.60
CA VAL A 42 42.37 -8.82 -12.67
C VAL A 42 41.46 -9.53 -11.68
N ARG A 43 41.04 -10.76 -12.01
CA ARG A 43 40.35 -11.64 -11.07
C ARG A 43 40.83 -13.06 -11.30
N ASP A 44 41.30 -13.72 -10.24
CA ASP A 44 41.83 -15.08 -10.32
C ASP A 44 42.92 -15.25 -11.41
N GLY A 45 43.73 -14.22 -11.63
CA GLY A 45 44.78 -14.19 -12.67
C GLY A 45 44.30 -13.87 -14.09
N VAL A 46 43.00 -13.61 -14.30
CA VAL A 46 42.41 -13.23 -15.59
C VAL A 46 42.27 -11.71 -15.68
N VAL A 47 42.82 -11.10 -16.73
CA VAL A 47 42.61 -9.67 -17.04
C VAL A 47 41.20 -9.47 -17.56
N LEU A 48 40.42 -8.62 -16.90
CA LEU A 48 39.03 -8.34 -17.26
C LEU A 48 38.90 -7.08 -18.11
N VAL A 49 39.38 -5.93 -17.62
CA VAL A 49 39.19 -4.62 -18.27
C VAL A 49 40.26 -3.62 -17.80
N ASP A 50 40.61 -2.64 -18.65
CA ASP A 50 41.39 -1.47 -18.25
C ASP A 50 40.49 -0.46 -17.52
N ILE A 51 40.79 -0.19 -16.25
CA ILE A 51 40.00 0.73 -15.42
C ILE A 51 40.53 2.17 -15.46
N ALA A 52 41.66 2.42 -16.12
CA ALA A 52 42.24 3.76 -16.24
C ALA A 52 41.26 4.80 -16.84
N PRO A 53 40.36 4.47 -17.80
CA PRO A 53 39.31 5.41 -18.25
C PRO A 53 38.34 5.82 -17.13
N ALA A 54 37.79 4.87 -16.36
CA ALA A 54 36.88 5.17 -15.25
C ALA A 54 37.56 6.00 -14.15
N LEU A 55 38.82 5.71 -13.83
CA LEU A 55 39.59 6.49 -12.85
C LEU A 55 39.80 7.94 -13.32
N ARG A 56 40.16 8.13 -14.60
CA ARG A 56 40.32 9.47 -15.20
C ARG A 56 39.02 10.27 -15.18
N GLU A 57 37.89 9.65 -15.52
CA GLU A 57 36.57 10.29 -15.46
C GLU A 57 36.14 10.64 -14.02
N ALA A 58 36.58 9.86 -13.03
CA ALA A 58 36.36 10.16 -11.62
C ALA A 58 37.27 11.28 -11.08
N GLY A 59 38.12 11.88 -11.92
CA GLY A 59 38.98 13.02 -11.56
C GLY A 59 40.35 12.62 -11.00
N GLN A 60 40.75 11.34 -11.09
CA GLN A 60 42.13 10.91 -10.84
C GLN A 60 42.99 11.20 -12.08
N VAL A 61 43.71 12.32 -12.07
CA VAL A 61 44.51 12.77 -13.23
C VAL A 61 46.03 12.64 -13.00
N GLN A 62 46.49 12.48 -11.75
CA GLN A 62 47.93 12.47 -11.42
C GLN A 62 48.32 11.23 -10.61
N GLY A 63 49.36 10.52 -11.04
CA GLY A 63 49.97 9.42 -10.28
C GLY A 63 49.16 8.12 -10.24
N LEU A 64 48.37 7.83 -11.27
CA LEU A 64 47.65 6.55 -11.38
C LEU A 64 48.65 5.39 -11.23
N PRO A 65 48.42 4.44 -10.32
CA PRO A 65 49.29 3.28 -10.19
C PRO A 65 49.19 2.46 -11.48
N THR A 66 50.29 2.41 -12.22
CA THR A 66 50.45 1.48 -13.34
C THR A 66 50.60 0.09 -12.75
N GLY A 67 49.66 -0.80 -13.08
CA GLY A 67 49.66 -2.12 -12.47
C GLY A 67 48.41 -2.94 -12.74
N TRP A 68 48.27 -4.00 -11.96
CA TRP A 68 47.05 -4.79 -11.87
C TRP A 68 46.40 -4.61 -10.50
N ILE A 69 45.07 -4.65 -10.47
CA ILE A 69 44.25 -4.60 -9.27
C ILE A 69 43.38 -5.84 -9.24
N ASP A 70 43.46 -6.62 -8.16
CA ASP A 70 42.53 -7.72 -7.88
C ASP A 70 41.59 -7.33 -6.75
N CYS A 71 40.30 -7.63 -6.89
CA CYS A 71 39.22 -7.21 -6.00
C CYS A 71 38.49 -8.45 -5.47
N PRO A 72 39.09 -9.21 -4.52
CA PRO A 72 38.51 -10.48 -4.06
C PRO A 72 37.16 -10.29 -3.35
N SER A 73 37.04 -9.24 -2.52
CA SER A 73 35.83 -8.97 -1.75
C SER A 73 34.88 -7.96 -2.41
N LEU A 74 35.33 -7.19 -3.40
CA LEU A 74 34.51 -6.18 -4.08
C LEU A 74 33.94 -6.72 -5.38
N ARG A 75 32.62 -6.61 -5.54
CA ARG A 75 31.95 -6.91 -6.82
C ARG A 75 31.81 -5.62 -7.62
N LEU A 76 32.77 -5.39 -8.52
CA LEU A 76 32.70 -4.29 -9.46
C LEU A 76 31.78 -4.66 -10.64
N THR A 77 30.84 -3.78 -10.95
CA THR A 77 30.00 -3.92 -12.14
C THR A 77 30.74 -3.34 -13.35
N ALA A 78 30.91 -4.10 -14.44
CA ALA A 78 31.62 -3.63 -15.63
C ALA A 78 30.73 -3.71 -16.89
N ASP A 79 30.93 -2.78 -17.83
CA ASP A 79 30.41 -2.84 -19.20
C ASP A 79 31.55 -3.14 -20.20
N GLU A 80 31.26 -3.22 -21.50
CA GLU A 80 32.26 -3.57 -22.54
C GLU A 80 33.38 -2.52 -22.74
N ARG A 81 33.29 -1.34 -22.10
CA ARG A 81 34.26 -0.24 -22.23
C ARG A 81 34.94 0.15 -20.92
N SER A 82 34.32 -0.04 -19.75
CA SER A 82 34.84 0.38 -18.43
C SER A 82 34.04 -0.19 -17.23
N VAL A 83 34.43 0.17 -16.00
CA VAL A 83 33.71 -0.16 -14.76
C VAL A 83 32.64 0.89 -14.45
N VAL A 84 31.43 0.44 -14.10
CA VAL A 84 30.30 1.28 -13.68
C VAL A 84 30.62 1.95 -12.34
N ARG A 85 30.31 3.24 -12.24
CA ARG A 85 30.50 4.03 -11.01
C ARG A 85 29.42 3.72 -9.98
N ASP A 86 29.57 2.60 -9.30
CA ASP A 86 28.77 2.18 -8.16
C ASP A 86 29.50 2.39 -6.82
N ALA A 87 28.87 2.03 -5.70
CA ALA A 87 29.45 2.18 -4.37
C ALA A 87 30.74 1.37 -4.17
N ASN A 88 30.87 0.22 -4.85
CA ASN A 88 32.07 -0.63 -4.77
C ASN A 88 33.23 0.00 -5.55
N PHE A 89 32.96 0.61 -6.71
CA PHE A 89 33.95 1.39 -7.45
C PHE A 89 34.40 2.62 -6.65
N GLU A 90 33.49 3.34 -5.98
CA GLU A 90 33.85 4.49 -5.14
C GLU A 90 34.66 4.09 -3.90
N LEU A 91 34.43 2.91 -3.32
CA LEU A 91 35.27 2.37 -2.25
C LEU A 91 36.68 2.01 -2.76
N LEU A 92 36.80 1.39 -3.93
CA LEU A 92 38.10 1.12 -4.56
C LEU A 92 38.84 2.44 -4.84
N LEU A 93 38.15 3.44 -5.38
CA LEU A 93 38.72 4.76 -5.65
C LEU A 93 39.24 5.43 -4.36
N ALA A 94 38.47 5.32 -3.26
CA ALA A 94 38.89 5.83 -1.96
C ALA A 94 40.18 5.16 -1.46
N TRP A 95 40.30 3.84 -1.63
CA TRP A 95 41.49 3.07 -1.27
C TRP A 95 42.71 3.43 -2.12
N LEU A 96 42.54 3.63 -3.43
CA LEU A 96 43.63 4.03 -4.32
C LEU A 96 44.18 5.42 -3.97
N GLN A 97 43.32 6.33 -3.52
CA GLN A 97 43.72 7.65 -3.07
C GLN A 97 44.38 7.65 -1.69
N ASP A 98 43.86 6.82 -0.78
CA ASP A 98 44.48 6.58 0.52
C ASP A 98 45.90 6.03 0.33
N TYR A 99 46.06 5.08 -0.59
CA TYR A 99 47.37 4.58 -1.02
C TYR A 99 48.27 5.70 -1.55
N GLN A 100 47.79 6.58 -2.43
CA GLN A 100 48.59 7.70 -2.96
C GLN A 100 49.06 8.66 -1.87
N VAL A 101 48.21 8.95 -0.87
CA VAL A 101 48.56 9.83 0.24
C VAL A 101 49.58 9.19 1.19
N ARG A 102 49.57 7.86 1.31
CA ARG A 102 50.42 7.10 2.24
C ARG A 102 51.68 6.50 1.63
N ARG A 103 51.81 6.60 0.31
CA ARG A 103 52.99 6.17 -0.43
C ARG A 103 54.12 7.20 -0.25
N ARG A 104 55.32 6.71 0.04
CA ARG A 104 56.57 7.50 0.08
C ARG A 104 57.25 7.52 -1.29
N ASP A 105 58.21 8.42 -1.46
CA ASP A 105 58.98 8.59 -2.71
C ASP A 105 59.75 7.32 -3.12
N ASP A 106 60.09 6.46 -2.15
CA ASP A 106 60.73 5.15 -2.34
C ASP A 106 59.75 4.05 -2.82
N GLY A 107 58.45 4.34 -2.87
CA GLY A 107 57.42 3.39 -3.26
C GLY A 107 56.85 2.54 -2.12
N GLU A 108 57.37 2.65 -0.89
CA GLU A 108 56.79 1.99 0.27
C GLU A 108 55.51 2.69 0.75
N VAL A 109 54.58 1.92 1.32
CA VAL A 109 53.32 2.43 1.88
C VAL A 109 53.34 2.23 3.38
N THR A 110 53.10 3.31 4.13
CA THR A 110 52.94 3.23 5.59
C THR A 110 51.47 3.48 5.97
N TRP A 111 50.78 2.41 6.36
CA TRP A 111 49.41 2.49 6.87
C TRP A 111 49.38 3.14 8.27
N PRO A 112 48.29 3.84 8.65
CA PRO A 112 48.20 4.51 9.93
C PRO A 112 48.14 3.50 11.08
N ALA A 113 48.79 3.81 12.20
CA ALA A 113 48.60 3.06 13.45
C ALA A 113 47.40 3.57 14.27
N SER A 114 47.01 4.83 14.06
CA SER A 114 45.89 5.52 14.73
C SER A 114 45.06 6.28 13.69
N PRO A 115 43.73 6.36 13.85
CA PRO A 115 42.89 7.16 12.97
C PRO A 115 43.03 8.67 13.22
N PHE A 116 43.64 9.09 14.34
CA PHE A 116 43.75 10.50 14.73
C PHE A 116 45.10 11.10 14.37
N ILE A 117 45.12 12.43 14.19
CA ILE A 117 46.37 13.19 13.99
C ILE A 117 47.17 13.21 15.29
N ASP A 118 48.47 12.94 15.20
CA ASP A 118 49.39 13.04 16.34
C ASP A 118 49.45 14.47 16.88
N GLU A 119 49.08 14.64 18.15
CA GLU A 119 49.02 15.94 18.80
C GLU A 119 50.41 16.53 19.11
N GLY A 120 51.46 15.69 19.11
CA GLY A 120 52.85 16.11 19.32
C GLY A 120 53.50 16.80 18.11
N LEU A 121 52.81 16.87 16.96
CA LEU A 121 53.34 17.50 15.75
C LEU A 121 53.24 19.04 15.79
N PRO A 122 54.27 19.78 15.31
CA PRO A 122 54.20 21.24 15.17
C PRO A 122 53.04 21.68 14.27
N ALA A 123 52.38 22.81 14.59
CA ALA A 123 51.19 23.31 13.88
C ALA A 123 51.24 23.24 12.33
N PRO A 124 52.29 23.71 11.62
CA PRO A 124 52.33 23.64 10.15
C PRO A 124 52.44 22.21 9.59
N VAL A 125 52.98 21.27 10.38
CA VAL A 125 53.07 19.85 10.04
C VAL A 125 51.75 19.14 10.38
N ARG A 126 51.15 19.47 11.53
CA ARG A 126 49.86 18.95 12.01
C ARG A 126 48.71 19.27 11.04
N GLU A 127 48.72 20.45 10.43
CA GLU A 127 47.73 20.84 9.43
C GLU A 127 47.79 19.98 8.15
N ARG A 128 48.96 19.44 7.80
CA ARG A 128 49.20 18.62 6.61
C ARG A 128 49.26 17.11 6.91
N ALA A 129 49.32 16.74 8.18
CA ALA A 129 49.39 15.35 8.60
C ALA A 129 48.09 14.58 8.25
N PRO A 130 48.21 13.34 7.75
CA PRO A 130 47.06 12.45 7.57
C PRO A 130 46.42 12.10 8.93
N GLY A 131 45.10 11.93 8.94
CA GLY A 131 44.30 11.64 10.12
C GLY A 131 42.88 12.16 9.99
N LEU A 132 42.00 11.70 10.89
CA LEU A 132 40.56 11.92 10.84
C LEU A 132 40.21 13.42 10.85
N ARG A 133 39.41 13.81 9.87
CA ARG A 133 38.95 15.18 9.67
C ARG A 133 37.45 15.22 9.41
N SER A 134 36.85 16.38 9.58
CA SER A 134 35.53 16.68 9.04
C SER A 134 35.62 16.97 7.53
N ALA A 135 34.50 16.98 6.83
CA ALA A 135 34.42 17.41 5.43
C ALA A 135 34.76 18.90 5.22
N SER A 136 34.82 19.71 6.30
CA SER A 136 35.37 21.07 6.28
C SER A 136 36.90 21.10 6.41
N GLY A 137 37.54 19.96 6.65
CA GLY A 137 38.98 19.79 6.82
C GLY A 137 39.49 20.00 8.24
N ARG A 138 38.58 20.26 9.20
CA ARG A 138 38.96 20.42 10.61
C ARG A 138 39.38 19.07 11.20
N PRO A 139 40.49 19.01 11.94
CA PRO A 139 40.91 17.79 12.60
C PRO A 139 39.93 17.40 13.71
N ILE A 140 39.70 16.10 13.86
CA ILE A 140 38.80 15.56 14.88
C ILE A 140 39.65 14.86 15.93
N THR A 141 39.46 15.20 17.19
CA THR A 141 40.20 14.59 18.31
C THR A 141 39.49 13.35 18.82
N ARG A 142 40.25 12.50 19.53
CA ARG A 142 39.73 11.27 20.15
C ARG A 142 38.60 11.58 21.15
N ASP A 143 38.79 12.59 22.00
CA ASP A 143 37.84 12.93 23.06
C ASP A 143 36.53 13.47 22.49
N ALA A 144 36.59 14.32 21.46
CA ALA A 144 35.40 14.85 20.80
C ALA A 144 34.57 13.73 20.13
N LEU A 145 35.25 12.74 19.54
CA LEU A 145 34.57 11.59 18.96
C LEU A 145 33.94 10.70 20.05
N ALA A 146 34.67 10.43 21.13
CA ALA A 146 34.20 9.63 22.25
C ALA A 146 32.97 10.24 22.92
N GLU A 147 32.92 11.57 23.06
CA GLU A 147 31.75 12.29 23.60
C GLU A 147 30.51 12.13 22.71
N GLU A 148 30.67 12.23 21.38
CA GLU A 148 29.56 12.03 20.43
C GLU A 148 29.06 10.58 20.42
N ILE A 149 29.97 9.60 20.54
CA ILE A 149 29.63 8.19 20.68
C ILE A 149 28.89 7.92 21.99
N HIS A 150 29.35 8.50 23.11
CA HIS A 150 28.69 8.35 24.41
C HIS A 150 27.28 8.92 24.41
N ARG A 151 27.03 9.97 23.63
CA ARG A 151 25.68 10.51 23.37
C ARG A 151 24.80 9.59 22.50
N GLY A 152 25.33 8.45 22.04
CA GLY A 152 24.64 7.48 21.20
C GLY A 152 24.33 8.01 19.80
N ARG A 153 25.03 9.04 19.34
CA ARG A 153 24.78 9.67 18.04
C ARG A 153 25.37 8.84 16.91
N GLU A 154 24.63 8.78 15.81
CA GLU A 154 25.15 8.23 14.56
C GLU A 154 26.13 9.21 13.92
N LEU A 155 27.23 8.67 13.41
CA LEU A 155 28.33 9.43 12.84
C LEU A 155 28.26 9.33 11.32
N VAL A 156 27.84 10.41 10.67
CA VAL A 156 27.72 10.45 9.21
C VAL A 156 29.07 10.73 8.59
N TYR A 157 29.53 9.89 7.68
CA TYR A 157 30.81 10.06 7.01
C TYR A 157 30.70 10.10 5.48
N VAL A 158 31.70 10.68 4.85
CA VAL A 158 31.91 10.71 3.41
C VAL A 158 33.38 10.38 3.13
N TRP A 159 33.72 9.86 1.96
CA TRP A 159 35.14 9.70 1.65
C TRP A 159 35.81 11.06 1.47
N TRP A 160 37.09 11.18 1.85
CA TRP A 160 37.81 12.45 1.82
C TRP A 160 37.73 13.16 0.46
N HIS A 161 37.84 12.43 -0.66
CA HIS A 161 37.73 13.03 -2.00
C HIS A 161 36.35 13.56 -2.36
N GLN A 162 35.34 13.02 -1.70
CA GLN A 162 33.96 13.44 -1.84
C GLN A 162 33.58 14.55 -0.85
N ALA A 163 34.47 14.96 0.06
CA ALA A 163 34.21 16.03 1.04
C ALA A 163 33.73 17.35 0.38
N ARG A 164 34.21 17.64 -0.84
CA ARG A 164 33.80 18.82 -1.62
C ARG A 164 32.33 18.74 -2.09
N LEU A 165 31.79 17.55 -2.24
CA LEU A 165 30.39 17.29 -2.64
C LEU A 165 29.41 17.53 -1.49
N VAL A 166 29.90 17.60 -0.25
CA VAL A 166 29.07 17.89 0.93
C VAL A 166 28.62 19.36 0.91
N PRO A 167 27.32 19.65 1.11
CA PRO A 167 26.81 21.01 1.22
C PRO A 167 27.51 21.82 2.30
N ALA A 168 27.77 23.11 2.06
CA ALA A 168 28.59 23.95 2.95
C ALA A 168 28.10 23.97 4.41
N TYR A 169 26.79 24.00 4.65
CA TYR A 169 26.19 23.99 5.99
C TYR A 169 26.45 22.71 6.79
N ALA A 170 26.75 21.59 6.11
CA ALA A 170 26.89 20.27 6.71
C ALA A 170 28.36 19.86 6.94
N ARG A 171 29.31 20.51 6.26
CA ARG A 171 30.72 20.08 6.21
C ARG A 171 31.39 19.95 7.58
N ALA A 172 30.99 20.77 8.54
CA ALA A 172 31.54 20.72 9.90
C ALA A 172 31.04 19.51 10.70
N LYS A 173 29.85 18.97 10.39
CA LYS A 173 29.22 17.85 11.10
C LYS A 173 29.55 16.48 10.51
N ILE A 174 29.95 16.43 9.23
CA ILE A 174 30.21 15.18 8.51
C ILE A 174 31.69 14.82 8.60
N TYR A 175 31.97 13.58 8.96
CA TYR A 175 33.32 13.01 9.03
C TYR A 175 33.82 12.69 7.62
N ALA A 176 35.10 12.88 7.36
CA ALA A 176 35.72 12.61 6.06
C ALA A 176 36.95 11.70 6.21
N PRO A 177 36.80 10.46 6.71
CA PRO A 177 37.90 9.54 6.89
C PRO A 177 38.43 9.02 5.55
N TRP A 178 39.70 8.62 5.55
CA TRP A 178 40.20 7.64 4.59
C TRP A 178 39.72 6.23 4.94
N PRO A 179 39.64 5.28 3.98
CA PRO A 179 39.25 3.90 4.27
C PRO A 179 40.06 3.21 5.36
N SER A 180 41.39 3.39 5.37
CA SER A 180 42.24 2.85 6.45
C SER A 180 41.93 3.46 7.82
N GLU A 181 41.56 4.74 7.88
CA GLU A 181 41.14 5.40 9.12
C GLU A 181 39.77 4.92 9.58
N LEU A 182 38.82 4.73 8.65
CA LEU A 182 37.51 4.16 8.98
C LEU A 182 37.63 2.74 9.53
N ALA A 183 38.54 1.93 8.98
CA ALA A 183 38.82 0.59 9.50
C ALA A 183 39.36 0.63 10.94
N LEU A 184 40.28 1.55 11.23
CA LEU A 184 40.77 1.77 12.59
C LEU A 184 39.68 2.30 13.52
N LEU A 185 38.83 3.23 13.07
CA LEU A 185 37.72 3.75 13.86
C LEU A 185 36.72 2.66 14.26
N ARG A 186 36.37 1.75 13.33
CA ARG A 186 35.49 0.62 13.62
C ARG A 186 36.10 -0.36 14.62
N ARG A 187 37.43 -0.51 14.60
CA ARG A 187 38.16 -1.38 15.54
C ARG A 187 38.29 -0.74 16.92
N ASP A 188 38.66 0.53 16.95
CA ASP A 188 38.98 1.26 18.18
C ASP A 188 37.71 1.76 18.91
N PHE A 189 36.59 1.91 18.18
CA PHE A 189 35.25 2.27 18.70
C PHE A 189 34.15 1.37 18.12
N PRO A 190 34.02 0.12 18.57
CA PRO A 190 33.04 -0.83 18.03
C PRO A 190 31.57 -0.40 18.24
N GLU A 191 31.30 0.41 19.27
CA GLU A 191 29.99 0.98 19.56
C GLU A 191 29.58 2.13 18.61
N ALA A 192 30.51 2.66 17.82
CA ALA A 192 30.28 3.79 16.93
C ALA A 192 29.42 3.39 15.72
N ARG A 193 28.25 4.04 15.55
CA ARG A 193 27.37 3.83 14.40
C ARG A 193 27.78 4.71 13.22
N MET A 194 28.69 4.19 12.39
CA MET A 194 29.18 4.88 11.19
C MET A 194 28.23 4.70 10.00
N VAL A 195 27.64 5.80 9.52
CA VAL A 195 26.69 5.81 8.40
C VAL A 195 27.26 6.61 7.22
N PRO A 196 27.41 6.05 6.02
CA PRO A 196 27.87 6.84 4.89
C PRO A 196 26.77 7.78 4.40
N LEU A 197 27.17 8.99 4.03
CA LEU A 197 26.29 10.02 3.51
C LEU A 197 25.50 9.56 2.28
N GLN A 198 26.11 8.72 1.43
CA GLN A 198 25.45 8.17 0.24
C GLN A 198 24.22 7.31 0.59
N ALA A 199 24.24 6.60 1.72
CA ALA A 199 23.11 5.80 2.19
C ALA A 199 21.89 6.67 2.56
N LEU A 200 22.09 7.97 2.81
CA LEU A 200 21.02 8.93 3.12
C LEU A 200 20.43 9.60 1.85
N GLY A 201 21.07 9.44 0.68
CA GLY A 201 20.63 10.03 -0.59
C GLY A 201 20.92 11.53 -0.74
N THR A 202 20.29 12.16 -1.74
CA THR A 202 20.50 13.58 -2.11
C THR A 202 19.77 14.60 -1.22
N GLN A 203 19.17 14.17 -0.11
CA GLN A 203 18.37 15.06 0.74
C GLN A 203 19.17 15.76 1.84
N SER A 204 18.67 16.93 2.25
CA SER A 204 19.25 17.84 3.24
C SER A 204 19.02 17.48 4.71
N ASN A 205 18.23 16.43 5.00
CA ASN A 205 17.91 16.03 6.37
C ASN A 205 19.00 15.11 6.93
N LEU A 206 20.10 15.74 7.33
CA LEU A 206 21.22 15.08 8.01
C LEU A 206 20.95 14.85 9.50
N ASP A 207 20.11 15.69 10.10
CA ASP A 207 19.81 15.59 11.52
C ASP A 207 18.74 14.49 11.78
N PRO A 208 18.82 13.75 12.90
CA PRO A 208 17.81 12.78 13.29
C PRO A 208 16.41 13.39 13.46
N GLU A 209 15.39 12.55 13.41
CA GLU A 209 14.00 12.96 13.69
C GLU A 209 13.86 13.42 15.16
N ASP A 210 13.32 14.61 15.38
CA ASP A 210 13.05 15.11 16.73
C ASP A 210 11.77 14.49 17.30
N LEU A 211 11.94 13.54 18.22
CA LEU A 211 10.86 12.84 18.90
C LEU A 211 10.42 13.51 20.21
N THR A 212 11.00 14.66 20.58
CA THR A 212 10.75 15.32 21.87
C THR A 212 9.27 15.66 22.06
N SER A 213 8.66 16.25 21.03
CA SER A 213 7.22 16.58 21.04
C SER A 213 6.34 15.33 21.13
N LEU A 214 6.71 14.26 20.41
CA LEU A 214 5.98 12.99 20.45
C LEU A 214 6.02 12.37 21.84
N ARG A 215 7.20 12.33 22.46
CA ARG A 215 7.42 11.78 23.82
C ARG A 215 6.70 12.61 24.89
N GLY A 216 6.73 13.94 24.78
CA GLY A 216 6.01 14.83 25.69
C GLY A 216 4.49 14.72 25.59
N GLY A 217 3.97 14.54 24.37
CA GLY A 217 2.53 14.45 24.10
C GLY A 217 1.89 13.06 24.25
N SER A 218 2.68 12.03 24.58
CA SER A 218 2.23 10.63 24.60
C SER A 218 2.48 9.97 25.96
N HIS A 219 1.75 8.89 26.24
CA HIS A 219 2.12 7.99 27.34
C HIS A 219 3.47 7.31 27.04
N GLU A 220 4.05 6.68 28.05
CA GLU A 220 5.26 5.87 27.90
C GLU A 220 5.08 4.85 26.75
N PRO A 221 6.04 4.75 25.82
CA PRO A 221 5.88 3.90 24.64
C PRO A 221 5.83 2.41 25.03
N LEU A 222 4.98 1.66 24.34
CA LEU A 222 4.96 0.21 24.43
C LEU A 222 5.75 -0.39 23.27
N LEU A 223 6.74 -1.24 23.55
CA LEU A 223 7.48 -1.96 22.52
C LEU A 223 6.62 -3.13 22.02
N LEU A 224 6.16 -3.05 20.77
CA LEU A 224 5.32 -4.06 20.14
C LEU A 224 6.14 -5.16 19.45
N ALA A 225 7.33 -4.82 18.97
CA ALA A 225 8.23 -5.74 18.33
C ALA A 225 9.67 -5.26 18.47
N ARG A 226 10.58 -6.22 18.65
CA ARG A 226 12.03 -5.98 18.65
C ARG A 226 12.69 -6.92 17.66
N ASP A 227 13.54 -6.39 16.80
CA ASP A 227 14.31 -7.10 15.79
C ASP A 227 13.46 -8.05 14.93
N ALA A 228 12.19 -7.67 14.64
CA ALA A 228 11.28 -8.49 13.85
C ALA A 228 11.68 -8.46 12.37
N ILE A 229 11.73 -9.63 11.74
CA ILE A 229 12.16 -9.76 10.34
C ILE A 229 10.96 -9.50 9.40
N VAL A 230 11.17 -8.64 8.41
CA VAL A 230 10.23 -8.38 7.32
C VAL A 230 10.91 -8.67 5.99
N ALA A 231 10.28 -9.51 5.17
CA ALA A 231 10.71 -9.76 3.80
C ALA A 231 10.22 -8.63 2.90
N LEU A 232 11.14 -7.97 2.20
CA LEU A 232 10.81 -6.92 1.26
C LEU A 232 10.52 -7.53 -0.13
N PRO A 233 9.45 -7.08 -0.80
CA PRO A 233 9.20 -7.46 -2.19
C PRO A 233 10.31 -6.95 -3.11
N PRO A 234 10.65 -7.70 -4.18
CA PRO A 234 11.73 -7.33 -5.08
C PRO A 234 11.49 -5.98 -5.76
N THR A 235 12.56 -5.21 -5.94
CA THR A 235 12.50 -3.92 -6.62
C THR A 235 12.19 -4.13 -8.12
N PRO A 236 11.27 -3.36 -8.73
CA PRO A 236 10.97 -3.49 -10.16
C PRO A 236 12.25 -3.30 -11.01
N GLY A 237 12.61 -4.32 -11.80
CA GLY A 237 13.82 -4.31 -12.65
C GLY A 237 14.99 -5.17 -12.14
N GLN A 238 14.88 -5.80 -10.97
CA GLN A 238 15.83 -6.82 -10.49
C GLN A 238 15.12 -8.18 -10.39
N ALA A 239 14.81 -8.77 -11.55
CA ALA A 239 14.04 -10.03 -11.64
C ALA A 239 14.91 -11.29 -11.50
N ASP A 240 16.25 -11.19 -11.54
CA ASP A 240 17.12 -12.36 -11.56
C ASP A 240 17.67 -12.71 -10.16
N ALA A 241 17.04 -13.72 -9.56
CA ALA A 241 17.62 -14.71 -8.64
C ALA A 241 18.38 -14.22 -7.38
N LYS A 242 17.91 -13.17 -6.68
CA LYS A 242 18.29 -12.94 -5.27
C LYS A 242 17.12 -13.22 -4.34
N ALA A 243 17.40 -13.89 -3.22
CA ALA A 243 16.46 -14.04 -2.12
C ALA A 243 15.87 -12.67 -1.74
N PRO A 244 14.58 -12.59 -1.36
CA PRO A 244 13.95 -11.32 -1.01
C PRO A 244 14.77 -10.63 0.07
N GLU A 245 15.09 -9.36 -0.15
CA GLU A 245 15.86 -8.54 0.80
C GLU A 245 15.11 -8.52 2.13
N ARG A 246 15.80 -8.84 3.23
CA ARG A 246 15.21 -8.88 4.57
C ARG A 246 15.68 -7.69 5.37
N VAL A 247 14.77 -7.09 6.11
CA VAL A 247 15.07 -6.02 7.06
C VAL A 247 14.56 -6.39 8.44
N ARG A 248 15.25 -5.89 9.47
CA ARG A 248 14.79 -5.99 10.85
C ARG A 248 14.09 -4.71 11.25
N ILE A 249 12.99 -4.83 11.99
CA ILE A 249 12.23 -3.69 12.48
C ILE A 249 12.01 -3.75 13.99
N ASP A 250 12.15 -2.60 14.62
CA ASP A 250 11.66 -2.34 15.98
C ASP A 250 10.41 -1.47 15.89
N ILE A 251 9.33 -1.84 16.59
CA ILE A 251 8.07 -1.09 16.57
C ILE A 251 7.73 -0.62 17.98
N GLU A 252 7.67 0.69 18.17
CA GLU A 252 7.22 1.35 19.40
C GLU A 252 5.87 2.02 19.17
N ALA A 253 4.94 1.83 20.11
CA ALA A 253 3.61 2.41 20.10
C ALA A 253 3.52 3.59 21.08
N TYR A 254 3.26 4.79 20.56
CA TYR A 254 3.04 6.01 21.32
C TYR A 254 1.57 6.39 21.31
N VAL A 255 0.91 6.27 22.47
CA VAL A 255 -0.50 6.64 22.63
C VAL A 255 -0.61 8.09 23.06
N HIS A 256 -1.34 8.90 22.29
CA HIS A 256 -1.48 10.33 22.55
C HIS A 256 -2.34 10.63 23.78
N ARG A 257 -1.87 11.57 24.61
CA ARG A 257 -2.62 12.06 25.79
C ARG A 257 -3.70 13.07 25.42
N ALA A 258 -3.46 13.88 24.38
CA ALA A 258 -4.36 14.95 24.00
C ALA A 258 -5.59 14.43 23.26
N GLN A 259 -6.78 14.84 23.69
CA GLN A 259 -8.06 14.50 23.05
C GLN A 259 -8.16 14.97 21.59
N THR A 260 -7.43 16.03 21.23
CA THR A 260 -7.41 16.60 19.87
C THR A 260 -6.60 15.76 18.88
N ALA A 261 -5.73 14.85 19.36
CA ALA A 261 -4.90 13.99 18.53
C ALA A 261 -5.67 12.76 18.03
N THR A 262 -6.78 12.99 17.31
CA THR A 262 -7.70 11.94 16.86
C THR A 262 -7.16 11.09 15.71
N MET A 263 -6.15 11.59 15.00
CA MET A 263 -5.46 10.85 13.95
C MET A 263 -4.12 10.32 14.45
N GLY A 264 -3.88 9.03 14.22
CA GLY A 264 -2.56 8.42 14.36
C GLY A 264 -1.78 8.42 13.05
N PHE A 265 -0.51 8.02 13.12
CA PHE A 265 0.33 7.81 11.95
C PHE A 265 1.39 6.75 12.21
N ILE A 266 1.95 6.20 11.13
CA ILE A 266 3.09 5.29 11.20
C ILE A 266 4.30 6.05 10.66
N SER A 267 5.29 6.28 11.50
CA SER A 267 6.56 6.89 11.11
C SER A 267 7.61 5.78 10.94
N ILE A 268 8.11 5.63 9.71
CA ILE A 268 9.17 4.68 9.39
C ILE A 268 10.48 5.44 9.39
N LEU A 269 11.38 5.04 10.30
CA LEU A 269 12.71 5.59 10.46
C LEU A 269 13.76 4.59 9.98
N ALA A 270 14.78 5.08 9.28
CA ALA A 270 16.01 4.36 9.03
C ALA A 270 17.16 5.26 9.48
N TYR A 271 18.09 4.73 10.28
CA TYR A 271 19.16 5.53 10.89
C TYR A 271 18.59 6.77 11.62
N GLU A 272 17.56 6.57 12.44
CA GLU A 272 16.79 7.61 13.15
C GLU A 272 16.25 8.76 12.27
N ARG A 273 16.19 8.59 10.94
CA ARG A 273 15.71 9.60 9.99
C ARG A 273 14.46 9.10 9.29
N ARG A 274 13.51 10.01 9.07
CA ARG A 274 12.21 9.68 8.48
C ARG A 274 12.33 9.27 7.02
N VAL A 275 11.99 8.00 6.75
CA VAL A 275 11.89 7.45 5.40
C VAL A 275 10.52 7.80 4.82
N ALA A 276 9.46 7.51 5.59
CA ALA A 276 8.07 7.72 5.23
C ALA A 276 7.22 8.01 6.47
N GLN A 277 6.11 8.72 6.26
CA GLN A 277 5.06 8.88 7.25
C GLN A 277 3.73 8.50 6.60
N ILE A 278 3.06 7.50 7.18
CA ILE A 278 1.79 6.99 6.70
C ILE A 278 0.67 7.57 7.55
N THR A 279 -0.25 8.24 6.89
CA THR A 279 -1.45 8.86 7.49
C THR A 279 -2.74 8.26 6.94
N ASP A 280 -2.64 7.22 6.12
CA ASP A 280 -3.77 6.60 5.45
C ASP A 280 -4.70 5.91 6.46
N ARG A 281 -5.96 6.36 6.53
CA ARG A 281 -6.96 5.93 7.54
C ARG A 281 -7.11 4.41 7.71
N PRO A 282 -7.14 3.55 6.68
CA PRO A 282 -7.25 2.09 6.87
C PRO A 282 -5.99 1.45 7.47
N ARG A 283 -4.84 2.14 7.42
CA ARG A 283 -3.54 1.62 7.88
C ARG A 283 -3.14 2.14 9.27
N VAL A 284 -3.77 3.21 9.75
CA VAL A 284 -3.43 3.87 11.02
C VAL A 284 -4.56 3.70 12.04
N PHE A 285 -4.22 3.82 13.32
CA PHE A 285 -5.18 3.74 14.42
C PHE A 285 -5.39 5.13 15.04
N SER A 286 -6.62 5.43 15.48
CA SER A 286 -6.93 6.71 16.12
C SER A 286 -6.16 6.88 17.44
N GLY A 287 -5.54 8.04 17.64
CA GLY A 287 -4.82 8.34 18.87
C GLY A 287 -3.50 7.58 19.07
N LEU A 288 -3.00 6.87 18.07
CA LEU A 288 -1.80 6.05 18.16
C LEU A 288 -0.78 6.40 17.07
N THR A 289 0.43 6.77 17.50
CA THR A 289 1.58 6.88 16.60
C THR A 289 2.46 5.65 16.74
N LEU A 290 2.72 4.97 15.62
CA LEU A 290 3.69 3.87 15.58
C LEU A 290 5.02 4.39 15.05
N LEU A 291 6.09 4.16 15.80
CA LEU A 291 7.45 4.45 15.38
C LEU A 291 8.13 3.13 15.00
N CYS A 292 8.41 2.96 13.72
CA CYS A 292 9.06 1.77 13.17
C CYS A 292 10.50 2.09 12.79
N ARG A 293 11.48 1.51 13.48
CA ARG A 293 12.90 1.67 13.15
C ARG A 293 13.38 0.49 12.33
N VAL A 294 13.84 0.76 11.12
CA VAL A 294 14.32 -0.23 10.16
C VAL A 294 15.84 -0.34 10.25
N ARG A 295 16.34 -1.57 10.31
CA ARG A 295 17.76 -1.94 10.34
C ARG A 295 18.07 -3.00 9.28
N PRO A 296 19.31 -3.03 8.75
CA PRO A 296 19.76 -4.14 7.91
C PRO A 296 19.78 -5.45 8.72
N ASP A 297 19.63 -6.58 8.02
CA ASP A 297 19.68 -7.90 8.66
C ASP A 297 21.10 -8.24 9.14
N ALA A 298 21.22 -8.86 10.32
CA ALA A 298 22.50 -9.11 10.97
C ALA A 298 23.36 -10.15 10.24
N ASP A 299 22.74 -10.98 9.39
CA ASP A 299 23.43 -11.99 8.58
C ASP A 299 24.18 -11.37 7.38
N SER A 300 24.08 -10.05 7.19
CA SER A 300 24.80 -9.29 6.16
C SER A 300 25.19 -7.89 6.67
N PRO A 301 26.08 -7.79 7.68
CA PRO A 301 26.42 -6.53 8.35
C PRO A 301 27.14 -5.53 7.42
N GLU A 302 27.67 -5.99 6.29
CA GLU A 302 28.29 -5.15 5.26
C GLU A 302 27.26 -4.51 4.32
N VAL A 303 26.02 -5.02 4.27
CA VAL A 303 24.96 -4.48 3.42
C VAL A 303 24.27 -3.33 4.16
N GLN A 304 24.63 -2.12 3.77
CA GLN A 304 24.00 -0.90 4.28
C GLN A 304 22.64 -0.70 3.61
N LEU A 305 21.65 -0.32 4.42
CA LEU A 305 20.33 0.04 3.92
C LEU A 305 20.42 1.36 3.12
N ASP A 306 20.04 1.34 1.85
CA ASP A 306 19.90 2.56 1.03
C ASP A 306 18.53 3.20 1.31
N VAL A 307 18.53 4.30 2.06
CA VAL A 307 17.32 5.03 2.45
C VAL A 307 16.62 5.64 1.23
N ALA A 308 17.37 6.06 0.21
CA ALA A 308 16.81 6.65 -1.00
C ALA A 308 16.17 5.59 -1.90
N ALA A 309 16.74 4.38 -1.96
CA ALA A 309 16.10 3.23 -2.60
C ALA A 309 14.84 2.80 -1.85
N LEU A 310 14.92 2.64 -0.52
CA LEU A 310 13.77 2.27 0.32
C LEU A 310 12.62 3.27 0.18
N ARG A 311 12.92 4.57 0.16
CA ARG A 311 11.90 5.62 -0.01
C ARG A 311 11.22 5.56 -1.39
N ARG A 312 11.93 5.14 -2.43
CA ARG A 312 11.37 4.97 -3.79
C ARG A 312 10.60 3.66 -3.96
N ASN A 313 10.86 2.67 -3.11
CA ASN A 313 10.18 1.37 -3.15
C ASN A 313 8.86 1.40 -2.34
N GLN A 314 7.78 1.81 -3.00
CA GLN A 314 6.45 1.89 -2.39
C GLN A 314 5.92 0.54 -1.89
N LEU A 315 6.35 -0.57 -2.52
CA LEU A 315 5.96 -1.93 -2.11
C LEU A 315 6.66 -2.31 -0.80
N ALA A 316 7.94 -2.00 -0.63
CA ALA A 316 8.68 -2.20 0.61
C ALA A 316 8.08 -1.37 1.77
N ILE A 317 7.77 -0.10 1.52
CA ILE A 317 7.08 0.75 2.52
C ILE A 317 5.73 0.13 2.92
N THR A 318 4.98 -0.39 1.95
CA THR A 318 3.69 -1.06 2.22
C THR A 318 3.87 -2.32 3.06
N ALA A 319 4.83 -3.18 2.72
CA ALA A 319 5.13 -4.39 3.51
C ALA A 319 5.50 -4.07 4.96
N ILE A 320 6.35 -3.05 5.19
CA ILE A 320 6.71 -2.60 6.54
C ILE A 320 5.48 -2.02 7.27
N THR A 321 4.64 -1.26 6.57
CA THR A 321 3.42 -0.67 7.14
C THR A 321 2.43 -1.76 7.57
N ASP A 322 2.25 -2.78 6.73
CA ASP A 322 1.34 -3.90 7.01
C ASP A 322 1.87 -4.73 8.18
N ALA A 323 3.19 -4.94 8.27
CA ALA A 323 3.83 -5.56 9.42
C ALA A 323 3.59 -4.76 10.72
N CYS A 324 3.75 -3.43 10.70
CA CYS A 324 3.44 -2.56 11.85
C CYS A 324 1.98 -2.70 12.29
N ARG A 325 1.05 -2.70 11.33
CA ARG A 325 -0.37 -2.84 11.60
C ARG A 325 -0.69 -4.21 12.20
N GLN A 326 -0.14 -5.28 11.63
CA GLN A 326 -0.32 -6.64 12.14
C GLN A 326 0.18 -6.79 13.58
N ARG A 327 1.41 -6.33 13.86
CA ARG A 327 1.96 -6.38 15.23
C ARG A 327 1.15 -5.59 16.24
N THR A 328 0.56 -4.47 15.82
CA THR A 328 -0.34 -3.67 16.66
C THR A 328 -1.63 -4.41 16.98
N LEU A 329 -2.21 -5.13 16.02
CA LEU A 329 -3.40 -5.96 16.26
C LEU A 329 -3.08 -7.16 17.17
N GLU A 330 -1.93 -7.80 17.00
CA GLU A 330 -1.47 -8.90 17.86
C GLU A 330 -1.31 -8.45 19.33
N HIS A 331 -0.81 -7.23 19.55
CA HIS A 331 -0.58 -6.65 20.89
C HIS A 331 -1.69 -5.70 21.34
N TRP A 332 -2.87 -5.74 20.70
CA TRP A 332 -3.94 -4.77 20.94
C TRP A 332 -4.40 -4.76 22.41
N GLU A 333 -4.62 -5.93 23.01
CA GLU A 333 -5.06 -6.02 24.42
C GLU A 333 -4.00 -5.50 25.40
N ALA A 334 -2.71 -5.74 25.13
CA ALA A 334 -1.62 -5.21 25.93
C ALA A 334 -1.55 -3.68 25.84
N LEU A 335 -1.74 -3.12 24.63
CA LEU A 335 -1.81 -1.68 24.38
C LEU A 335 -2.97 -1.04 25.15
N ILE A 336 -4.17 -1.61 25.05
CA ILE A 336 -5.35 -1.10 25.75
C ILE A 336 -5.15 -1.17 27.26
N SER A 337 -4.67 -2.29 27.79
CA SER A 337 -4.39 -2.47 29.23
C SER A 337 -3.36 -1.45 29.74
N HIS A 338 -2.29 -1.23 28.96
CA HIS A 338 -1.26 -0.25 29.27
C HIS A 338 -1.82 1.16 29.42
N VAL A 339 -2.75 1.57 28.57
CA VAL A 339 -3.35 2.92 28.62
C VAL A 339 -4.44 3.01 29.70
N MET A 340 -5.28 1.99 29.83
CA MET A 340 -6.35 1.90 30.84
C MET A 340 -5.82 2.04 32.27
N SER A 341 -4.59 1.57 32.54
CA SER A 341 -3.94 1.74 33.86
C SER A 341 -3.47 3.18 34.15
N ARG A 342 -3.45 4.07 33.15
CA ARG A 342 -2.82 5.40 33.23
C ARG A 342 -3.77 6.56 32.92
N ALA A 343 -4.89 6.31 32.24
CA ALA A 343 -5.82 7.34 31.80
C ALA A 343 -7.27 6.85 31.94
N ARG A 344 -8.22 7.80 32.02
CA ARG A 344 -9.63 7.41 32.00
C ARG A 344 -10.03 6.96 30.59
N PRO A 345 -11.03 6.06 30.45
CA PRO A 345 -11.38 5.44 29.16
C PRO A 345 -11.81 6.43 28.05
N TRP A 346 -12.27 7.62 28.44
CA TRP A 346 -12.80 8.65 27.54
C TRP A 346 -11.79 9.76 27.23
N GLU A 347 -10.67 9.81 27.95
CA GLU A 347 -9.69 10.90 27.83
C GLU A 347 -8.75 10.72 26.64
N THR A 348 -8.48 9.48 26.24
CA THR A 348 -7.59 9.20 25.11
C THR A 348 -8.39 8.87 23.86
N PRO A 349 -8.02 9.40 22.68
CA PRO A 349 -8.70 9.07 21.43
C PRO A 349 -8.65 7.57 21.08
N LEU A 350 -7.58 6.87 21.49
CA LEU A 350 -7.44 5.44 21.31
C LEU A 350 -8.52 4.67 22.07
N LEU A 351 -8.64 4.87 23.39
CA LEU A 351 -9.64 4.16 24.20
C LEU A 351 -11.06 4.53 23.79
N ARG A 352 -11.32 5.82 23.50
CA ARG A 352 -12.63 6.27 23.01
C ARG A 352 -13.02 5.60 21.70
N SER A 353 -12.13 5.60 20.70
CA SER A 353 -12.41 4.93 19.42
C SER A 353 -12.60 3.42 19.58
N SER A 354 -11.87 2.80 20.51
CA SER A 354 -12.00 1.37 20.82
C SER A 354 -13.35 1.06 21.49
N LEU A 355 -13.79 1.91 22.42
CA LEU A 355 -15.11 1.81 23.06
C LEU A 355 -16.25 2.07 22.07
N ASP A 356 -16.07 3.00 21.14
CA ASP A 356 -17.04 3.29 20.07
C ASP A 356 -17.23 2.10 19.11
N GLN A 357 -16.19 1.29 18.92
CA GLN A 357 -16.23 0.06 18.13
C GLN A 357 -16.69 -1.16 18.94
N LEU A 358 -16.71 -1.06 20.28
CA LEU A 358 -17.09 -2.16 21.16
C LEU A 358 -18.60 -2.43 21.05
N GLY A 359 -18.94 -3.67 20.70
CA GLY A 359 -20.29 -4.20 20.66
C GLY A 359 -20.31 -5.73 20.77
N ALA A 360 -21.51 -6.32 20.75
CA ALA A 360 -21.70 -7.77 20.91
C ALA A 360 -20.84 -8.60 19.94
N VAL A 361 -20.75 -8.18 18.66
CA VAL A 361 -19.96 -8.89 17.63
C VAL A 361 -18.46 -8.84 17.92
N SER A 362 -17.92 -7.67 18.30
CA SER A 362 -16.49 -7.52 18.62
C SER A 362 -16.06 -8.29 19.86
N LEU A 363 -17.01 -8.55 20.77
CA LEU A 363 -16.84 -9.35 21.97
C LEU A 363 -17.09 -10.84 21.72
N GLU A 364 -17.35 -11.25 20.48
CA GLU A 364 -17.72 -12.63 20.14
C GLU A 364 -18.84 -13.15 21.05
N LEU A 365 -19.83 -12.30 21.33
CA LEU A 365 -20.92 -12.61 22.24
C LEU A 365 -21.77 -13.73 21.66
N GLY A 366 -21.87 -14.85 22.38
CA GLY A 366 -22.56 -16.05 21.92
C GLY A 366 -23.11 -16.89 23.08
N TYR A 367 -24.01 -17.82 22.76
CA TYR A 367 -24.43 -18.82 23.74
C TYR A 367 -23.48 -20.02 23.72
N ARG A 368 -23.17 -20.55 24.90
CA ARG A 368 -22.41 -21.79 25.11
C ARG A 368 -23.30 -22.80 25.80
N SER A 369 -23.25 -24.06 25.35
CA SER A 369 -23.98 -25.14 26.01
C SER A 369 -23.30 -25.48 27.33
N THR A 370 -24.07 -25.56 28.40
CA THR A 370 -23.63 -25.99 29.73
C THR A 370 -24.61 -27.02 30.29
N GLU A 371 -24.25 -27.71 31.37
CA GLU A 371 -25.15 -28.66 32.04
C GLU A 371 -26.46 -28.02 32.50
N LEU A 372 -26.44 -26.71 32.77
CA LEU A 372 -27.61 -25.92 33.19
C LEU A 372 -28.35 -25.27 31.99
N GLY A 373 -28.07 -25.72 30.77
CA GLY A 373 -28.61 -25.16 29.52
C GLY A 373 -27.70 -24.08 28.90
N PRO A 374 -28.21 -23.31 27.92
CA PRO A 374 -27.41 -22.29 27.25
C PRO A 374 -27.05 -21.15 28.22
N ARG A 375 -25.79 -20.72 28.21
CA ARG A 375 -25.28 -19.58 28.98
C ARG A 375 -24.51 -18.62 28.09
N LEU A 376 -24.60 -17.33 28.40
CA LEU A 376 -23.89 -16.28 27.65
C LEU A 376 -22.37 -16.41 27.85
N GLY A 377 -21.61 -16.33 26.77
CA GLY A 377 -20.16 -16.31 26.76
C GLY A 377 -19.62 -15.23 25.81
N TRP A 378 -18.41 -14.76 26.07
CA TRP A 378 -17.76 -13.67 25.33
C TRP A 378 -16.24 -13.85 25.31
N ARG A 379 -15.56 -13.06 24.47
CA ARG A 379 -14.11 -12.85 24.47
C ARG A 379 -13.77 -11.79 25.51
N ASP A 380 -12.83 -12.12 26.39
CA ASP A 380 -12.39 -11.18 27.42
C ASP A 380 -11.50 -10.09 26.82
N THR A 381 -11.65 -8.86 27.33
CA THR A 381 -10.86 -7.68 26.92
C THR A 381 -10.78 -6.69 28.07
N ALA A 382 -9.68 -5.94 28.15
CA ALA A 382 -9.48 -4.92 29.18
C ALA A 382 -10.54 -3.79 29.12
N LEU A 383 -11.21 -3.59 27.98
CA LEU A 383 -12.30 -2.61 27.86
C LEU A 383 -13.54 -2.98 28.67
N LEU A 384 -13.70 -4.24 29.09
CA LEU A 384 -14.84 -4.66 29.91
C LEU A 384 -14.75 -4.15 31.35
N ASP A 385 -13.57 -3.75 31.82
CA ASP A 385 -13.36 -3.20 33.16
C ASP A 385 -13.71 -1.71 33.27
N VAL A 386 -14.25 -1.14 32.19
CA VAL A 386 -14.74 0.23 32.17
C VAL A 386 -16.04 0.35 32.98
N PHE A 387 -16.03 1.26 33.96
CA PHE A 387 -17.19 1.60 34.77
C PHE A 387 -18.25 2.34 33.96
N ILE A 388 -19.49 1.85 33.99
CA ILE A 388 -20.63 2.36 33.20
C ILE A 388 -21.81 2.82 34.06
N GLY A 389 -21.75 2.63 35.37
CA GLY A 389 -22.83 3.02 36.26
C GLY A 389 -22.55 2.62 37.70
N LYS A 390 -23.59 2.68 38.52
CA LYS A 390 -23.57 2.25 39.91
C LYS A 390 -24.92 1.66 40.33
N THR A 391 -24.99 0.92 41.42
CA THR A 391 -26.27 0.50 42.00
C THR A 391 -27.02 1.68 42.61
N VAL A 392 -28.36 1.62 42.64
CA VAL A 392 -29.19 2.62 43.31
C VAL A 392 -28.99 2.57 44.84
N VAL A 393 -28.80 1.38 45.40
CA VAL A 393 -28.54 1.11 46.81
C VAL A 393 -27.05 0.84 46.99
N GLY A 394 -26.41 1.54 47.93
CA GLY A 394 -24.99 1.37 48.24
C GLY A 394 -24.01 2.06 47.29
N GLU A 395 -24.47 2.58 46.14
CA GLU A 395 -23.67 3.30 45.15
C GLU A 395 -22.43 2.55 44.65
N GLU A 396 -22.47 1.21 44.64
CA GLU A 396 -21.35 0.39 44.20
C GLU A 396 -21.11 0.55 42.69
N PRO A 397 -19.86 0.77 42.24
CA PRO A 397 -19.56 0.94 40.84
C PRO A 397 -19.79 -0.36 40.05
N ARG A 398 -20.36 -0.23 38.85
CA ARG A 398 -20.66 -1.34 37.93
C ARG A 398 -19.91 -1.17 36.62
N SER A 399 -19.22 -2.23 36.20
CA SER A 399 -18.46 -2.31 34.95
C SER A 399 -19.27 -2.95 33.81
N LEU A 400 -18.78 -2.85 32.57
CA LEU A 400 -19.31 -3.63 31.44
C LEU A 400 -19.19 -5.14 31.68
N ARG A 401 -18.13 -5.59 32.34
CA ARG A 401 -17.95 -6.99 32.74
C ARG A 401 -19.05 -7.44 33.68
N ASP A 402 -19.42 -6.60 34.64
CA ASP A 402 -20.52 -6.91 35.56
C ASP A 402 -21.85 -6.99 34.82
N ALA A 403 -22.07 -6.18 33.79
CA ALA A 403 -23.27 -6.23 32.95
C ALA A 403 -23.38 -7.59 32.24
N LEU A 404 -22.30 -8.06 31.62
CA LEU A 404 -22.26 -9.36 30.95
C LEU A 404 -22.44 -10.53 31.92
N ARG A 405 -21.84 -10.45 33.12
CA ARG A 405 -22.03 -11.44 34.18
C ARG A 405 -23.49 -11.49 34.65
N LEU A 406 -24.09 -10.32 34.93
CA LEU A 406 -25.50 -10.25 35.34
C LEU A 406 -26.43 -10.82 34.26
N LEU A 407 -26.17 -10.54 32.97
CA LEU A 407 -26.95 -11.12 31.88
C LEU A 407 -26.77 -12.62 31.72
N ARG A 408 -25.55 -13.14 31.89
CA ARG A 408 -25.31 -14.58 31.90
C ARG A 408 -26.09 -15.27 33.02
N ASP A 409 -26.13 -14.65 34.19
CA ASP A 409 -26.62 -15.27 35.42
C ASP A 409 -28.14 -15.06 35.63
N ARG A 410 -28.71 -13.96 35.14
CA ARG A 410 -30.13 -13.58 35.34
C ARG A 410 -30.88 -13.22 34.07
N GLY A 411 -30.20 -12.89 32.98
CA GLY A 411 -30.79 -12.66 31.66
C GLY A 411 -31.26 -11.24 31.35
N MET A 412 -31.33 -10.36 32.36
CA MET A 412 -31.77 -8.96 32.21
C MET A 412 -30.98 -8.02 33.14
N ILE A 413 -30.92 -6.74 32.77
CA ILE A 413 -30.38 -5.65 33.62
C ILE A 413 -31.50 -4.63 33.84
N VAL A 414 -31.80 -4.31 35.09
CA VAL A 414 -32.78 -3.27 35.44
C VAL A 414 -32.07 -1.92 35.52
N VAL A 415 -32.59 -0.91 34.84
CA VAL A 415 -32.00 0.44 34.80
C VAL A 415 -33.00 1.46 35.34
N ALA A 416 -32.58 2.20 36.36
CA ALA A 416 -33.31 3.35 36.88
C ALA A 416 -33.01 4.59 36.04
N ARG A 417 -34.03 5.39 35.74
CA ARG A 417 -33.83 6.73 35.20
C ARG A 417 -33.49 7.69 36.35
N ASP A 418 -32.54 8.58 36.12
CA ASP A 418 -31.97 9.50 37.11
C ASP A 418 -33.02 10.31 37.91
N ASP A 419 -34.25 10.46 37.38
CA ASP A 419 -35.33 11.25 37.95
C ASP A 419 -36.44 10.45 38.67
N ARG A 420 -36.47 9.10 38.60
CA ARG A 420 -37.61 8.31 39.10
C ARG A 420 -37.20 6.99 39.75
N GLN A 421 -37.17 6.97 41.08
CA GLN A 421 -37.07 5.74 41.86
C GLN A 421 -38.48 5.21 42.16
N PHE A 422 -38.76 3.95 41.78
CA PHE A 422 -40.00 3.26 42.17
C PHE A 422 -39.68 2.18 43.20
N PRO A 423 -39.59 2.52 44.50
CA PRO A 423 -39.15 1.58 45.54
C PRO A 423 -40.07 0.35 45.68
N GLY A 424 -41.35 0.45 45.32
CA GLY A 424 -42.30 -0.66 45.34
C GLY A 424 -42.23 -1.62 44.13
N LEU A 425 -41.38 -1.37 43.15
CA LEU A 425 -41.20 -2.20 41.95
C LEU A 425 -39.82 -2.90 41.92
N ARG A 426 -39.26 -3.18 43.10
CA ARG A 426 -37.97 -3.86 43.24
C ARG A 426 -38.15 -5.36 43.18
N SER A 427 -37.19 -6.03 42.55
CA SER A 427 -37.08 -7.49 42.55
C SER A 427 -36.73 -7.99 43.95
N ASP A 428 -37.24 -9.18 44.30
CA ASP A 428 -36.82 -9.90 45.49
C ASP A 428 -35.41 -10.53 45.34
N ASP A 429 -34.90 -10.65 44.11
CA ASP A 429 -33.51 -11.06 43.86
C ASP A 429 -32.58 -9.84 44.01
N PRO A 430 -31.69 -9.81 45.02
CA PRO A 430 -30.80 -8.68 45.26
C PRO A 430 -29.83 -8.43 44.10
N ARG A 431 -29.61 -9.40 43.20
CA ARG A 431 -28.74 -9.22 42.03
C ARG A 431 -29.41 -8.42 40.91
N LEU A 432 -30.75 -8.36 40.89
CA LEU A 432 -31.53 -7.59 39.92
C LEU A 432 -31.85 -6.16 40.43
N GLU A 433 -31.03 -5.67 41.35
CA GLU A 433 -31.14 -4.31 41.83
C GLU A 433 -30.98 -3.30 40.67
N PRO A 434 -31.81 -2.23 40.60
CA PRO A 434 -31.71 -1.25 39.53
C PRO A 434 -30.35 -0.54 39.50
N TRP A 435 -29.80 -0.36 38.30
CA TRP A 435 -28.56 0.38 38.07
C TRP A 435 -28.88 1.82 37.66
N GLN A 436 -28.10 2.77 38.17
CA GLN A 436 -28.01 4.13 37.66
C GLN A 436 -26.93 4.17 36.58
N VAL A 437 -27.35 4.40 35.33
CA VAL A 437 -26.47 4.42 34.16
C VAL A 437 -26.48 5.84 33.58
N PRO A 438 -25.35 6.58 33.60
CA PRO A 438 -25.27 7.90 33.02
C PRO A 438 -25.66 7.92 31.53
N SER A 439 -26.18 9.05 31.07
CA SER A 439 -26.61 9.23 29.67
C SER A 439 -25.53 8.93 28.63
N TRP A 440 -24.26 9.19 28.94
CA TRP A 440 -23.13 8.89 28.06
C TRP A 440 -22.79 7.39 27.97
N ALA A 441 -23.07 6.61 29.03
CA ALA A 441 -22.74 5.19 29.13
C ALA A 441 -23.83 4.30 28.53
N ARG A 442 -25.07 4.80 28.51
CA ARG A 442 -26.25 4.05 28.03
C ARG A 442 -26.10 3.54 26.58
N PRO A 443 -25.65 4.34 25.59
CA PRO A 443 -25.47 3.85 24.22
C PRO A 443 -24.40 2.75 24.11
N LEU A 444 -23.33 2.84 24.90
CA LEU A 444 -22.29 1.81 24.96
C LEU A 444 -22.86 0.50 25.52
N LEU A 445 -23.61 0.58 26.61
CA LEU A 445 -24.29 -0.57 27.20
C LEU A 445 -25.27 -1.20 26.20
N GLU A 446 -26.15 -0.42 25.57
CA GLU A 446 -27.10 -0.91 24.56
C GLU A 446 -26.42 -1.59 23.37
N ARG A 447 -25.27 -1.07 22.91
CA ARG A 447 -24.50 -1.65 21.81
C ARG A 447 -23.82 -2.98 22.19
N VAL A 448 -23.41 -3.12 23.45
CA VAL A 448 -22.73 -4.31 23.97
C VAL A 448 -23.73 -5.43 24.29
N VAL A 449 -24.85 -5.11 24.94
CA VAL A 449 -25.79 -6.12 25.46
C VAL A 449 -27.11 -6.22 24.71
N GLY A 450 -27.41 -5.24 23.86
CA GLY A 450 -28.69 -5.13 23.18
C GLY A 450 -29.76 -4.43 24.02
N ARG A 451 -30.59 -3.62 23.37
CA ARG A 451 -31.66 -2.85 24.04
C ARG A 451 -32.68 -3.73 24.78
N MET A 452 -32.97 -4.92 24.26
CA MET A 452 -33.96 -5.84 24.86
C MET A 452 -33.48 -6.50 26.15
N ALA A 453 -32.18 -6.45 26.43
CA ALA A 453 -31.60 -6.95 27.68
C ALA A 453 -31.69 -5.91 28.82
N LEU A 454 -32.08 -4.66 28.51
CA LEU A 454 -32.22 -3.56 29.45
C LEU A 454 -33.70 -3.30 29.75
N LEU A 455 -34.06 -3.37 31.03
CA LEU A 455 -35.40 -3.07 31.53
C LEU A 455 -35.39 -1.69 32.20
N ASP A 456 -35.96 -0.71 31.51
CA ASP A 456 -36.13 0.63 32.08
C ASP A 456 -37.29 0.64 33.08
N MET A 457 -37.05 1.18 34.28
CA MET A 457 -38.12 1.40 35.24
C MET A 457 -39.20 2.37 34.69
N PRO A 458 -40.51 2.15 34.92
CA PRO A 458 -41.11 1.15 35.82
C PRO A 458 -41.39 -0.20 35.13
N ALA A 459 -40.56 -1.21 35.40
CA ALA A 459 -40.75 -2.59 34.95
C ALA A 459 -40.26 -3.55 36.04
N VAL A 460 -40.97 -4.67 36.23
CA VAL A 460 -40.63 -5.72 37.20
C VAL A 460 -39.93 -6.85 36.44
N PRO A 461 -38.69 -7.23 36.77
CA PRO A 461 -37.94 -8.20 35.98
C PRO A 461 -38.56 -9.61 35.98
N GLU A 462 -39.27 -9.99 37.04
CA GLU A 462 -40.01 -11.26 37.15
C GLU A 462 -41.17 -11.36 36.13
N ALA A 463 -41.61 -10.27 35.53
CA ALA A 463 -42.61 -10.32 34.46
C ALA A 463 -42.03 -10.85 33.13
N TYR A 464 -40.71 -11.08 33.05
CA TYR A 464 -39.99 -11.45 31.84
C TYR A 464 -39.24 -12.78 32.01
N PRO A 465 -38.90 -13.47 30.91
CA PRO A 465 -38.04 -14.65 30.97
C PRO A 465 -36.68 -14.33 31.57
N LEU A 466 -36.36 -14.99 32.69
CA LEU A 466 -35.09 -14.90 33.40
C LEU A 466 -34.30 -16.20 33.26
N VAL A 467 -32.99 -16.12 33.50
CA VAL A 467 -32.16 -17.32 33.68
C VAL A 467 -32.42 -17.88 35.08
N LYS A 468 -32.82 -19.17 35.13
CA LYS A 468 -33.07 -19.91 36.36
C LYS A 468 -32.18 -21.17 36.40
N ASP A 469 -31.83 -21.56 37.61
CA ASP A 469 -31.10 -22.80 37.88
C ASP A 469 -32.14 -23.90 38.11
N GLY A 470 -32.07 -25.02 37.37
CA GLY A 470 -33.06 -26.09 37.38
C GLY A 470 -34.03 -26.07 36.17
N ASP A 471 -35.21 -26.66 36.32
CA ASP A 471 -36.23 -26.67 35.26
C ASP A 471 -36.74 -25.24 34.99
N PRO A 472 -36.47 -24.67 33.79
CA PRO A 472 -36.81 -23.29 33.49
C PRO A 472 -38.31 -23.04 33.41
N CYS A 473 -39.13 -24.07 33.16
CA CYS A 473 -40.58 -23.94 33.06
C CYS A 473 -41.23 -23.87 34.45
N ASP A 474 -40.85 -24.79 35.35
CA ASP A 474 -41.40 -24.82 36.71
C ASP A 474 -40.99 -23.59 37.53
N ALA A 475 -39.73 -23.16 37.42
CA ALA A 475 -39.22 -21.97 38.11
C ALA A 475 -39.85 -20.65 37.62
N GLN A 476 -40.54 -20.67 36.47
CA GLN A 476 -41.12 -19.49 35.83
C GLN A 476 -42.63 -19.58 35.62
N ARG A 477 -43.34 -20.41 36.39
CA ARG A 477 -44.82 -20.52 36.38
C ARG A 477 -45.54 -19.17 36.57
N HIS A 478 -44.92 -18.22 37.26
CA HIS A 478 -45.46 -16.87 37.46
C HIS A 478 -45.60 -16.06 36.15
N LEU A 479 -44.97 -16.48 35.04
CA LEU A 479 -45.15 -15.86 33.73
C LEU A 479 -46.51 -16.17 33.09
N ILE A 480 -47.29 -17.11 33.64
CA ILE A 480 -48.65 -17.41 33.15
C ILE A 480 -49.61 -16.33 33.66
N ARG A 481 -50.09 -15.49 32.73
CA ARG A 481 -50.93 -14.34 33.05
C ARG A 481 -52.39 -14.55 32.67
N ASN A 482 -53.26 -13.72 33.25
CA ASN A 482 -54.69 -13.75 32.96
C ASN A 482 -54.98 -13.31 31.50
N ARG A 483 -56.19 -13.58 31.04
CA ARG A 483 -56.63 -13.27 29.67
C ARG A 483 -56.56 -11.77 29.32
N VAL A 484 -56.85 -10.89 30.28
CA VAL A 484 -56.89 -9.43 30.05
C VAL A 484 -55.49 -8.92 29.71
N ASP A 485 -54.49 -9.34 30.49
CA ASP A 485 -53.09 -8.92 30.29
C ASP A 485 -52.49 -9.48 29.00
N VAL A 486 -52.83 -10.73 28.65
CA VAL A 486 -52.38 -11.36 27.39
C VAL A 486 -52.96 -10.64 26.18
N SER A 487 -54.26 -10.31 26.20
CA SER A 487 -54.90 -9.58 25.11
C SER A 487 -54.30 -8.18 24.96
N ALA A 488 -54.07 -7.46 26.06
CA ALA A 488 -53.47 -6.14 26.03
C ALA A 488 -52.03 -6.14 25.47
N ASP A 489 -51.22 -7.15 25.82
CA ASP A 489 -49.89 -7.30 25.26
C ASP A 489 -49.90 -7.75 23.79
N ALA A 490 -50.86 -8.60 23.39
CA ALA A 490 -51.00 -9.05 22.01
C ALA A 490 -51.30 -7.89 21.05
N GLU A 491 -52.08 -6.91 21.49
CA GLU A 491 -52.33 -5.66 20.73
C GLU A 491 -51.05 -4.83 20.57
N LYS A 492 -50.19 -4.80 21.60
CA LYS A 492 -48.93 -4.02 21.61
C LYS A 492 -47.75 -4.75 20.96
N ALA A 493 -47.81 -6.06 20.79
CA ALA A 493 -46.71 -6.91 20.34
C ALA A 493 -46.08 -6.46 19.00
N ARG A 494 -46.83 -5.78 18.12
CA ARG A 494 -46.30 -5.26 16.85
C ARG A 494 -45.29 -4.12 17.03
N THR A 495 -45.46 -3.30 18.05
CA THR A 495 -44.66 -2.08 18.28
C THR A 495 -43.76 -2.16 19.51
N ASP A 496 -44.13 -2.96 20.51
CA ASP A 496 -43.42 -3.10 21.78
C ASP A 496 -42.64 -4.44 21.86
N PRO A 497 -41.30 -4.44 21.79
CA PRO A 497 -40.47 -5.62 21.98
C PRO A 497 -40.62 -6.27 23.36
N LEU A 498 -40.90 -5.48 24.41
CA LEU A 498 -41.08 -5.99 25.77
C LEU A 498 -42.39 -6.78 25.88
N ALA A 499 -43.46 -6.32 25.24
CA ALA A 499 -44.71 -7.09 25.14
C ALA A 499 -44.49 -8.44 24.43
N ARG A 500 -43.69 -8.47 23.35
CA ARG A 500 -43.33 -9.74 22.67
C ARG A 500 -42.59 -10.70 23.61
N LEU A 501 -41.62 -10.22 24.37
CA LEU A 501 -40.87 -11.03 25.34
C LEU A 501 -41.79 -11.66 26.39
N ARG A 502 -42.74 -10.88 26.94
CA ARG A 502 -43.70 -11.39 27.94
C ARG A 502 -44.63 -12.45 27.37
N LEU A 503 -45.20 -12.21 26.18
CA LEU A 503 -46.06 -13.19 25.50
C LEU A 503 -45.31 -14.48 25.13
N LEU A 504 -44.08 -14.36 24.67
CA LEU A 504 -43.25 -15.50 24.29
C LEU A 504 -42.83 -16.32 25.51
N GLY A 505 -42.48 -15.65 26.62
CA GLY A 505 -42.23 -16.31 27.91
C GLY A 505 -43.41 -17.13 28.38
N GLN A 506 -44.61 -16.53 28.38
CA GLN A 506 -45.84 -17.22 28.70
C GLN A 506 -46.11 -18.42 27.79
N LEU A 507 -45.99 -18.25 26.48
CA LEU A 507 -46.18 -19.32 25.51
C LEU A 507 -45.25 -20.52 25.79
N LEU A 508 -43.97 -20.27 26.02
CA LEU A 508 -42.98 -21.33 26.24
C LEU A 508 -43.18 -22.03 27.59
N VAL A 509 -43.56 -21.31 28.64
CA VAL A 509 -43.88 -21.92 29.95
C VAL A 509 -45.15 -22.78 29.86
N VAL A 510 -46.23 -22.27 29.26
CA VAL A 510 -47.48 -23.03 29.04
C VAL A 510 -47.21 -24.32 28.26
N ARG A 511 -46.43 -24.22 27.18
CA ARG A 511 -46.05 -25.36 26.36
C ARG A 511 -45.17 -26.37 27.09
N GLY A 512 -44.18 -25.91 27.85
CA GLY A 512 -43.28 -26.77 28.63
C GLY A 512 -44.01 -27.53 29.75
N LEU A 513 -45.07 -26.95 30.33
CA LEU A 513 -45.93 -27.59 31.32
C LEU A 513 -47.01 -28.49 30.70
N GLY A 514 -47.03 -28.66 29.36
CA GLY A 514 -48.02 -29.48 28.65
C GLY A 514 -49.45 -28.91 28.65
N GLN A 515 -49.60 -27.60 28.91
CA GLN A 515 -50.90 -26.93 28.89
C GLN A 515 -51.25 -26.44 27.47
N PRO A 516 -52.54 -26.38 27.09
CA PRO A 516 -52.94 -25.91 25.76
C PRO A 516 -52.73 -24.40 25.59
N ASP A 517 -52.29 -23.98 24.40
CA ASP A 517 -52.20 -22.57 24.00
C ASP A 517 -53.61 -21.99 23.72
N ASN A 518 -54.29 -21.58 24.79
CA ASN A 518 -55.65 -21.04 24.74
C ASN A 518 -55.76 -19.68 23.99
N PHE A 519 -54.63 -19.05 23.64
CA PHE A 519 -54.61 -17.71 23.04
C PHE A 519 -54.01 -17.70 21.62
N ALA A 520 -53.70 -18.87 21.06
CA ALA A 520 -53.08 -19.02 19.74
C ALA A 520 -51.80 -18.18 19.54
N LEU A 521 -51.02 -17.99 20.62
CA LEU A 521 -49.76 -17.24 20.60
C LEU A 521 -48.73 -17.89 19.68
N GLU A 522 -48.78 -19.21 19.46
CA GLU A 522 -47.87 -19.92 18.54
C GLU A 522 -47.89 -19.40 17.10
N ARG A 523 -48.99 -18.75 16.69
CA ARG A 523 -49.19 -18.19 15.34
C ARG A 523 -48.88 -16.69 15.26
N LEU A 524 -48.69 -16.02 16.40
CA LEU A 524 -48.34 -14.60 16.43
C LEU A 524 -46.85 -14.39 16.11
N PRO A 525 -46.48 -13.33 15.38
CA PRO A 525 -45.09 -13.06 15.01
C PRO A 525 -44.31 -12.42 16.17
N LEU A 526 -43.87 -13.25 17.11
CA LEU A 526 -43.22 -12.83 18.36
C LEU A 526 -41.69 -12.87 18.33
N LEU A 527 -41.08 -13.63 17.41
CA LEU A 527 -39.62 -13.84 17.33
C LEU A 527 -38.97 -12.93 16.31
N GLU A 528 -37.81 -12.38 16.64
CA GLU A 528 -36.97 -11.64 15.70
C GLU A 528 -36.00 -12.59 14.99
N ARG A 529 -36.27 -12.85 13.71
CA ARG A 529 -35.44 -13.67 12.84
C ARG A 529 -34.51 -12.78 12.04
N TYR A 530 -33.21 -13.01 12.18
CA TYR A 530 -32.17 -12.41 11.36
C TYR A 530 -31.73 -13.36 10.23
N ASP A 531 -31.70 -12.86 9.00
CA ASP A 531 -31.21 -13.58 7.84
C ASP A 531 -30.07 -12.79 7.17
N PRO A 532 -28.82 -13.28 7.25
CA PRO A 532 -27.66 -12.58 6.71
C PRO A 532 -27.71 -12.40 5.19
N ARG A 533 -28.54 -13.20 4.49
CA ARG A 533 -28.63 -13.23 3.02
C ARG A 533 -29.86 -12.47 2.50
N ALA A 534 -30.81 -12.13 3.35
CA ALA A 534 -32.03 -11.43 2.95
C ALA A 534 -31.79 -9.92 2.72
N MET A 535 -32.59 -9.32 1.82
CA MET A 535 -32.57 -7.86 1.61
C MET A 535 -33.01 -7.10 2.87
N SER A 536 -34.09 -7.55 3.51
CA SER A 536 -34.48 -7.12 4.86
C SER A 536 -33.91 -8.13 5.85
N THR A 537 -32.79 -7.77 6.47
CA THR A 537 -32.03 -8.70 7.30
C THR A 537 -32.78 -9.13 8.56
N THR A 538 -33.75 -8.36 9.08
CA THR A 538 -34.57 -8.72 10.24
C THR A 538 -36.05 -8.78 9.89
N ARG A 539 -36.76 -9.81 10.38
CA ARG A 539 -38.21 -9.98 10.23
C ARG A 539 -38.82 -10.63 11.48
N LEU A 540 -40.04 -10.21 11.84
CA LEU A 540 -40.83 -10.88 12.86
C LEU A 540 -41.47 -12.17 12.30
N VAL A 541 -41.29 -13.28 13.01
CA VAL A 541 -41.82 -14.60 12.66
C VAL A 541 -42.51 -15.25 13.87
N SER A 542 -43.44 -16.17 13.61
CA SER A 542 -44.09 -16.94 14.66
C SER A 542 -43.23 -18.11 15.11
N LEU A 543 -43.48 -18.64 16.32
CA LEU A 543 -42.78 -19.82 16.83
C LEU A 543 -43.00 -21.03 15.91
N SER A 544 -44.24 -21.22 15.44
CA SER A 544 -44.60 -22.26 14.48
C SER A 544 -43.87 -22.13 13.14
N ALA A 545 -43.72 -20.91 12.62
CA ALA A 545 -43.00 -20.68 11.36
C ALA A 545 -41.49 -20.93 11.52
N ALA A 546 -40.88 -20.47 12.61
CA ALA A 546 -39.46 -20.68 12.87
C ALA A 546 -39.13 -22.17 13.08
N ALA A 547 -39.99 -22.91 13.79
CA ALA A 547 -39.81 -24.34 14.02
C ALA A 547 -39.99 -25.19 12.74
N ALA A 548 -40.73 -24.69 11.75
CA ALA A 548 -40.95 -25.36 10.47
C ALA A 548 -39.81 -25.15 9.45
N GLU A 549 -38.85 -24.24 9.72
CA GLU A 549 -37.71 -24.01 8.83
C GLU A 549 -36.73 -25.21 8.84
N VAL A 550 -36.18 -25.56 7.67
CA VAL A 550 -35.22 -26.66 7.52
C VAL A 550 -33.94 -26.14 6.83
N PRO A 551 -32.79 -26.09 7.52
CA PRO A 551 -32.62 -26.34 8.96
C PRO A 551 -33.27 -25.23 9.82
N PRO A 552 -33.65 -25.54 11.08
CA PRO A 552 -34.20 -24.52 11.97
C PRO A 552 -33.16 -23.41 12.25
N PRO A 553 -33.62 -22.16 12.45
CA PRO A 553 -32.73 -21.06 12.79
C PRO A 553 -32.11 -21.29 14.16
N ARG A 554 -30.86 -20.85 14.35
CA ARG A 554 -30.15 -21.02 15.62
C ARG A 554 -30.25 -19.80 16.53
N LEU A 555 -30.05 -20.00 17.82
CA LEU A 555 -30.15 -18.94 18.83
C LEU A 555 -28.86 -18.12 18.92
N VAL A 556 -28.99 -16.80 18.89
CA VAL A 556 -27.90 -15.84 19.14
C VAL A 556 -28.32 -14.77 20.16
N PRO A 557 -27.38 -14.21 20.95
CA PRO A 557 -27.68 -13.11 21.85
C PRO A 557 -28.13 -11.85 21.12
N VAL A 558 -28.89 -11.00 21.83
CA VAL A 558 -29.29 -9.68 21.33
C VAL A 558 -28.05 -8.83 20.99
N GLY A 559 -28.07 -8.20 19.82
CA GLY A 559 -26.99 -7.39 19.26
C GLY A 559 -25.89 -8.17 18.54
N ALA A 560 -25.85 -9.51 18.66
CA ALA A 560 -24.78 -10.34 18.09
C ALA A 560 -24.97 -10.72 16.61
N VAL A 561 -26.03 -10.22 15.97
CA VAL A 561 -26.34 -10.51 14.56
C VAL A 561 -25.43 -9.73 13.60
N HIS A 562 -24.91 -10.40 12.57
CA HIS A 562 -24.10 -9.76 11.53
C HIS A 562 -24.13 -10.53 10.21
N ARG A 563 -23.66 -9.91 9.12
CA ARG A 563 -23.69 -10.50 7.77
C ARG A 563 -22.77 -11.72 7.57
N GLY A 564 -21.76 -11.90 8.42
CA GLY A 564 -20.88 -13.08 8.39
C GLY A 564 -21.53 -14.39 8.86
N LEU A 565 -22.76 -14.37 9.39
CA LEU A 565 -23.41 -15.58 9.90
C LEU A 565 -23.70 -16.57 8.74
N PRO A 566 -23.49 -17.88 8.94
CA PRO A 566 -23.61 -18.87 7.86
C PRO A 566 -25.07 -19.13 7.46
N ARG A 567 -26.01 -18.94 8.39
CA ARG A 567 -27.44 -19.31 8.30
C ARG A 567 -28.33 -18.29 9.04
N PRO A 568 -29.66 -18.33 8.83
CA PRO A 568 -30.60 -17.54 9.62
C PRO A 568 -30.55 -17.89 11.11
N VAL A 569 -30.79 -16.90 11.96
CA VAL A 569 -30.72 -17.00 13.42
C VAL A 569 -31.89 -16.28 14.08
N LEU A 570 -32.20 -16.63 15.33
CA LEU A 570 -33.15 -15.95 16.19
C LEU A 570 -32.38 -15.13 17.24
N GLU A 571 -32.68 -13.83 17.29
CA GLU A 571 -32.10 -12.91 18.25
C GLU A 571 -32.91 -12.91 19.55
N VAL A 572 -32.31 -13.40 20.63
CA VAL A 572 -33.03 -13.69 21.89
C VAL A 572 -32.22 -13.33 23.13
N THR A 573 -32.90 -13.00 24.22
CA THR A 573 -32.27 -12.78 25.54
C THR A 573 -31.90 -14.11 26.21
N PRO A 574 -30.95 -14.13 27.18
CA PRO A 574 -30.47 -15.39 27.77
C PRO A 574 -31.56 -16.23 28.44
N GLY A 575 -32.51 -15.61 29.15
CA GLY A 575 -33.63 -16.32 29.77
C GLY A 575 -34.55 -16.98 28.74
N LEU A 576 -34.77 -16.30 27.61
CA LEU A 576 -35.56 -16.82 26.51
C LEU A 576 -34.83 -17.93 25.73
N ALA A 577 -33.50 -17.81 25.57
CA ALA A 577 -32.68 -18.84 24.94
C ALA A 577 -32.77 -20.17 25.70
N ALA A 578 -32.78 -20.14 27.04
CA ALA A 578 -32.96 -21.33 27.87
C ALA A 578 -34.33 -21.99 27.63
N LEU A 579 -35.42 -21.20 27.60
CA LEU A 579 -36.77 -21.71 27.32
C LEU A 579 -36.91 -22.25 25.89
N LEU A 580 -36.40 -21.54 24.88
CA LEU A 580 -36.48 -21.98 23.47
C LEU A 580 -35.66 -23.24 23.21
N SER A 581 -34.49 -23.37 23.83
CA SER A 581 -33.66 -24.57 23.71
C SER A 581 -34.32 -25.77 24.40
N THR A 582 -34.88 -25.57 25.60
CA THR A 582 -35.48 -26.66 26.39
C THR A 582 -36.84 -27.10 25.87
N VAL A 583 -37.73 -26.15 25.52
CA VAL A 583 -39.14 -26.43 25.18
C VAL A 583 -39.35 -26.62 23.68
N ALA A 584 -38.65 -25.84 22.85
CA ALA A 584 -38.85 -25.84 21.41
C ALA A 584 -37.70 -26.50 20.63
N GLY A 585 -36.64 -26.96 21.31
CA GLY A 585 -35.55 -27.72 20.71
C GLY A 585 -34.62 -26.91 19.80
N PHE A 586 -34.60 -25.58 19.92
CA PHE A 586 -33.69 -24.75 19.11
C PHE A 586 -32.23 -24.90 19.58
N GLU A 587 -31.32 -25.04 18.62
CA GLU A 587 -29.88 -25.13 18.86
C GLU A 587 -29.22 -23.74 18.96
N ILE A 588 -28.12 -23.65 19.71
CA ILE A 588 -27.27 -22.44 19.79
C ILE A 588 -26.31 -22.34 18.60
N GLU A 589 -26.02 -21.13 18.14
CA GLU A 589 -25.01 -20.93 17.09
C GLU A 589 -23.59 -21.14 17.65
N THR A 590 -22.84 -22.07 17.04
CA THR A 590 -21.52 -22.53 17.54
C THR A 590 -20.32 -21.98 16.76
N GLY A 591 -20.53 -21.03 15.84
CA GLY A 591 -19.46 -20.48 15.00
C GLY A 591 -18.60 -19.45 15.76
N ARG A 592 -17.35 -19.80 16.10
CA ARG A 592 -16.34 -18.81 16.47
C ARG A 592 -16.10 -17.88 15.28
N HIS A 593 -16.49 -16.63 15.43
CA HIS A 593 -16.13 -15.59 14.49
C HIS A 593 -14.73 -15.11 14.81
N GLN A 594 -13.78 -15.30 13.90
CA GLN A 594 -12.51 -14.57 13.96
C GLN A 594 -12.78 -13.13 13.49
N PRO A 595 -12.76 -12.13 14.38
CA PRO A 595 -12.90 -10.75 13.98
C PRO A 595 -11.53 -10.33 13.42
N GLY A 596 -11.39 -10.23 12.09
CA GLY A 596 -10.22 -9.61 11.46
C GLY A 596 -9.39 -10.46 10.53
N ALA A 597 -9.79 -11.70 10.20
CA ALA A 597 -9.23 -12.37 9.04
C ALA A 597 -9.76 -11.67 7.78
N THR A 598 -8.99 -10.71 7.26
CA THR A 598 -9.00 -10.46 5.82
C THR A 598 -8.85 -11.83 5.18
N ILE A 599 -9.85 -12.23 4.39
CA ILE A 599 -9.83 -13.48 3.63
C ILE A 599 -8.62 -13.39 2.69
N ILE A 600 -7.49 -13.90 3.14
CA ILE A 600 -6.45 -14.44 2.28
C ILE A 600 -6.83 -15.90 2.17
N GLU A 601 -7.56 -16.21 1.10
CA GLU A 601 -7.91 -17.58 0.71
C GLU A 601 -6.62 -18.35 0.40
N GLU A 602 -6.06 -19.01 1.40
CA GLU A 602 -5.27 -20.23 1.20
C GLU A 602 -6.22 -21.43 1.25
N HIS A 603 -6.85 -21.74 0.12
CA HIS A 603 -7.45 -23.05 -0.11
C HIS A 603 -7.11 -23.52 -1.53
N ASP A 604 -5.95 -24.15 -1.63
CA ASP A 604 -5.70 -25.18 -2.64
C ASP A 604 -6.32 -26.49 -2.13
N LEU A 605 -7.42 -26.91 -2.76
CA LEU A 605 -7.63 -28.22 -3.39
C LEU A 605 -9.13 -28.60 -3.47
N ARG A 606 -9.67 -28.40 -4.68
CA ARG A 606 -10.61 -29.27 -5.42
C ARG A 606 -11.97 -29.58 -4.78
N GLY A 607 -12.98 -28.87 -5.28
CA GLY A 607 -14.39 -29.28 -5.23
C GLY A 607 -15.28 -28.18 -5.83
N ASP A 608 -15.59 -28.30 -7.13
CA ASP A 608 -16.50 -27.44 -7.87
C ASP A 608 -17.83 -27.22 -7.12
N ALA A 609 -18.04 -26.00 -6.62
CA ALA A 609 -19.37 -25.47 -6.33
C ALA A 609 -19.33 -23.93 -6.43
N PRO A 610 -19.81 -23.33 -7.54
CA PRO A 610 -19.74 -21.89 -7.72
C PRO A 610 -20.66 -21.18 -6.74
N VAL A 611 -20.05 -20.34 -5.88
CA VAL A 611 -20.74 -19.32 -5.09
C VAL A 611 -21.50 -18.41 -6.07
N ARG A 612 -22.83 -18.57 -6.10
CA ARG A 612 -23.75 -17.73 -6.88
C ARG A 612 -23.77 -16.31 -6.31
N ARG A 613 -22.78 -15.50 -6.70
CA ARG A 613 -22.93 -14.04 -6.79
C ARG A 613 -24.06 -13.78 -7.78
N ARG A 614 -25.11 -13.05 -7.37
CA ARG A 614 -26.11 -12.57 -8.33
C ARG A 614 -25.38 -11.72 -9.38
N ALA A 615 -25.53 -12.19 -10.61
CA ALA A 615 -24.91 -11.73 -11.82
C ALA A 615 -24.99 -10.21 -12.04
N GLN A 616 -23.85 -9.53 -12.00
CA GLN A 616 -23.25 -9.20 -13.30
C GLN A 616 -22.36 -10.39 -13.62
N THR A 617 -22.67 -11.14 -14.68
CA THR A 617 -21.98 -12.38 -15.04
C THR A 617 -20.50 -12.15 -15.34
N LEU A 618 -20.08 -10.90 -15.52
CA LEU A 618 -18.73 -10.51 -15.91
C LEU A 618 -18.35 -9.18 -15.22
N PRO A 619 -17.08 -9.01 -14.76
CA PRO A 619 -16.60 -7.74 -14.23
C PRO A 619 -16.69 -6.63 -15.30
N PRO A 620 -16.98 -5.37 -14.91
CA PRO A 620 -17.17 -4.27 -15.85
C PRO A 620 -15.93 -4.07 -16.73
N LEU A 621 -16.15 -3.68 -17.99
CA LEU A 621 -15.06 -3.50 -18.96
C LEU A 621 -14.15 -2.34 -18.58
N LEU A 622 -14.73 -1.24 -18.11
CA LEU A 622 -14.02 -0.09 -17.59
C LEU A 622 -14.88 0.59 -16.52
N ALA A 623 -14.25 1.14 -15.48
CA ALA A 623 -14.94 1.91 -14.46
C ALA A 623 -14.13 3.15 -14.08
N LYS A 624 -14.77 4.32 -14.08
CA LYS A 624 -14.11 5.61 -13.84
C LYS A 624 -14.84 6.39 -12.74
N PRO A 625 -14.11 6.93 -11.74
CA PRO A 625 -14.69 7.88 -10.80
C PRO A 625 -14.98 9.20 -11.53
N VAL A 626 -16.15 9.77 -11.25
CA VAL A 626 -16.59 11.07 -11.79
C VAL A 626 -16.44 12.11 -10.68
N VAL A 627 -15.67 13.16 -10.96
CA VAL A 627 -15.57 14.36 -10.14
C VAL A 627 -15.89 15.54 -11.04
N HIS A 628 -17.15 15.98 -11.01
CA HIS A 628 -17.68 17.07 -11.82
C HIS A 628 -18.33 18.12 -10.89
N PRO A 629 -18.30 19.43 -11.21
CA PRO A 629 -18.90 20.46 -10.37
C PRO A 629 -20.37 20.21 -10.01
N LEU A 630 -21.13 19.52 -10.85
CA LEU A 630 -22.53 19.16 -10.64
C LEU A 630 -22.75 17.75 -10.05
N LEU A 631 -21.80 16.83 -10.25
CA LEU A 631 -22.00 15.39 -10.04
C LEU A 631 -20.72 14.71 -9.54
N VAL A 632 -20.84 13.89 -8.50
CA VAL A 632 -19.72 13.08 -7.98
C VAL A 632 -20.17 11.63 -7.87
N GLY A 633 -19.35 10.68 -8.32
CA GLY A 633 -19.71 9.26 -8.22
C GLY A 633 -18.83 8.35 -9.06
N ARG A 634 -19.41 7.28 -9.59
CA ARG A 634 -18.69 6.28 -10.41
C ARG A 634 -19.56 5.80 -11.56
N LEU A 635 -19.00 5.84 -12.78
CA LEU A 635 -19.57 5.26 -13.99
C LEU A 635 -18.75 4.05 -14.42
N HIS A 636 -19.39 3.09 -15.07
CA HIS A 636 -18.76 1.89 -15.61
C HIS A 636 -19.45 1.39 -16.87
N VAL A 637 -18.71 0.69 -17.72
CA VAL A 637 -19.22 0.01 -18.92
C VAL A 637 -19.54 -1.44 -18.53
N ALA A 638 -20.79 -1.86 -18.72
CA ALA A 638 -21.24 -3.20 -18.36
C ALA A 638 -20.54 -4.27 -19.22
N GLY A 639 -20.01 -5.31 -18.57
CA GLY A 639 -19.23 -6.38 -19.24
C GLY A 639 -20.05 -7.56 -19.74
N ASP A 640 -21.35 -7.61 -19.43
CA ASP A 640 -22.29 -8.69 -19.78
C ASP A 640 -23.36 -8.25 -20.79
N ALA A 641 -23.18 -7.08 -21.42
CA ALA A 641 -24.16 -6.48 -22.32
C ALA A 641 -25.55 -6.31 -21.67
N SER A 642 -25.63 -6.10 -20.35
CA SER A 642 -26.84 -5.68 -19.64
C SER A 642 -26.53 -4.45 -18.79
N SER A 643 -27.21 -3.34 -19.04
CA SER A 643 -27.00 -2.08 -18.30
C SER A 643 -28.26 -1.74 -17.54
N THR A 644 -28.10 -1.42 -16.25
CA THR A 644 -29.21 -0.95 -15.43
C THR A 644 -29.51 0.53 -15.66
N GLY A 645 -28.57 1.28 -16.24
CA GLY A 645 -28.66 2.74 -16.39
C GLY A 645 -27.85 3.49 -15.32
N ILE A 646 -27.90 4.82 -15.37
CA ILE A 646 -27.13 5.70 -14.48
C ILE A 646 -28.06 6.26 -13.40
N ALA A 647 -27.90 5.78 -12.16
CA ALA A 647 -28.69 6.24 -11.03
C ALA A 647 -28.19 7.58 -10.48
N ILE A 648 -29.07 8.58 -10.43
CA ILE A 648 -28.82 9.91 -9.87
C ILE A 648 -29.38 10.01 -8.46
N TRP A 649 -28.52 10.44 -7.52
CA TRP A 649 -28.81 10.53 -6.11
C TRP A 649 -28.66 11.96 -5.61
N ALA A 650 -29.45 12.37 -4.62
CA ALA A 650 -29.22 13.60 -3.87
C ALA A 650 -29.74 13.42 -2.44
N GLY A 651 -29.04 13.99 -1.45
CA GLY A 651 -29.44 13.89 -0.05
C GLY A 651 -29.58 12.44 0.47
N GLY A 652 -28.86 11.49 -0.12
CA GLY A 652 -28.93 10.06 0.25
C GLY A 652 -30.09 9.28 -0.38
N LEU A 653 -30.98 9.92 -1.15
CA LEU A 653 -32.09 9.26 -1.84
C LEU A 653 -31.83 9.13 -3.34
N ARG A 654 -32.30 8.03 -3.94
CA ARG A 654 -32.28 7.81 -5.40
C ARG A 654 -33.39 8.65 -6.01
N GLN A 655 -33.03 9.69 -6.77
CA GLN A 655 -34.00 10.59 -7.38
C GLN A 655 -34.55 10.03 -8.69
N ARG A 656 -33.66 9.60 -9.59
CA ARG A 656 -34.03 9.08 -10.92
C ARG A 656 -32.93 8.20 -11.50
N GLU A 657 -33.26 7.50 -12.58
CA GLU A 657 -32.33 6.73 -13.39
C GLU A 657 -32.33 7.27 -14.82
N ILE A 658 -31.14 7.52 -15.35
CA ILE A 658 -30.94 7.98 -16.72
C ILE A 658 -30.55 6.76 -17.54
N THR A 659 -31.41 6.40 -18.48
CA THR A 659 -31.10 5.38 -19.49
C THR A 659 -30.67 6.10 -20.75
N LEU A 660 -29.42 5.92 -21.14
CA LEU A 660 -28.90 6.52 -22.37
C LEU A 660 -29.24 5.60 -23.56
N PRO A 661 -29.48 6.16 -24.75
CA PRO A 661 -29.63 5.36 -25.96
C PRO A 661 -28.33 4.60 -26.30
N GLU A 662 -28.46 3.43 -26.94
CA GLU A 662 -27.31 2.66 -27.43
C GLU A 662 -26.46 3.48 -28.42
N PRO A 663 -25.11 3.37 -28.38
CA PRO A 663 -24.30 2.45 -27.58
C PRO A 663 -23.98 2.93 -26.15
N LEU A 664 -24.31 4.18 -25.79
CA LEU A 664 -24.10 4.72 -24.43
C LEU A 664 -25.03 4.08 -23.40
N GLY A 665 -26.10 3.43 -23.84
CA GLY A 665 -26.96 2.58 -23.00
C GLY A 665 -26.20 1.50 -22.25
N ARG A 666 -24.97 1.14 -22.66
CA ARG A 666 -24.10 0.18 -21.95
C ARG A 666 -23.34 0.76 -20.76
N VAL A 667 -23.44 2.07 -20.54
CA VAL A 667 -22.86 2.75 -19.38
C VAL A 667 -23.86 2.71 -18.22
N SER A 668 -23.41 2.18 -17.09
CA SER A 668 -24.14 2.12 -15.83
C SER A 668 -23.35 2.81 -14.73
N GLY A 669 -24.02 3.23 -13.65
CA GLY A 669 -23.29 3.80 -12.52
C GLY A 669 -24.14 4.55 -11.53
N ARG A 670 -23.47 5.10 -10.53
CA ARG A 670 -24.09 5.90 -9.46
C ARG A 670 -23.45 7.27 -9.41
N LEU A 671 -24.24 8.31 -9.60
CA LEU A 671 -23.82 9.70 -9.48
C LEU A 671 -24.65 10.41 -8.40
N VAL A 672 -23.98 11.20 -7.57
CA VAL A 672 -24.58 12.01 -6.51
C VAL A 672 -24.48 13.48 -6.92
N LYS A 673 -25.59 14.21 -6.86
CA LYS A 673 -25.61 15.66 -7.12
C LYS A 673 -24.86 16.40 -6.02
N THR A 674 -23.99 17.33 -6.41
CA THR A 674 -23.34 18.28 -5.51
C THR A 674 -24.31 19.39 -5.12
N PRO A 675 -24.00 20.28 -4.15
CA PRO A 675 -24.83 21.44 -3.84
C PRO A 675 -25.16 22.30 -5.08
N VAL A 676 -24.19 22.47 -5.99
CA VAL A 676 -24.37 23.19 -7.26
C VAL A 676 -25.25 22.38 -8.24
N GLY A 677 -25.10 21.05 -8.28
CA GLY A 677 -25.93 20.16 -9.09
C GLY A 677 -27.37 20.00 -8.60
N ILE A 678 -27.66 20.29 -7.32
CA ILE A 678 -29.03 20.31 -6.78
C ILE A 678 -29.80 21.53 -7.34
N ALA A 679 -29.12 22.66 -7.54
CA ALA A 679 -29.70 23.89 -8.07
C ALA A 679 -29.72 23.96 -9.62
N ALA A 680 -29.04 23.03 -10.30
CA ALA A 680 -28.97 22.99 -11.76
C ALA A 680 -30.21 22.35 -12.41
N ASP A 681 -30.59 22.85 -13.59
CA ASP A 681 -31.69 22.30 -14.39
C ASP A 681 -31.43 20.81 -14.71
N PRO A 682 -32.40 19.91 -14.46
CA PRO A 682 -32.31 18.50 -14.84
C PRO A 682 -31.84 18.23 -16.27
N ARG A 683 -32.14 19.12 -17.24
CA ARG A 683 -31.69 19.00 -18.64
C ARG A 683 -30.19 19.23 -18.80
N ILE A 684 -29.61 20.13 -18.02
CA ILE A 684 -28.16 20.37 -17.98
C ILE A 684 -27.48 19.13 -17.40
N ILE A 685 -28.03 18.56 -16.33
CA ILE A 685 -27.52 17.33 -15.72
C ILE A 685 -27.54 16.16 -16.71
N ASP A 686 -28.63 15.99 -17.46
CA ASP A 686 -28.74 14.90 -18.45
C ASP A 686 -27.72 15.06 -19.59
N ARG A 687 -27.50 16.29 -20.05
CA ARG A 687 -26.47 16.61 -21.05
C ARG A 687 -25.07 16.30 -20.54
N GLU A 688 -24.73 16.71 -19.32
CA GLU A 688 -23.43 16.45 -18.72
C GLU A 688 -23.20 14.95 -18.45
N VAL A 689 -24.23 14.23 -18.00
CA VAL A 689 -24.15 12.77 -17.84
C VAL A 689 -23.90 12.08 -19.18
N ALA A 690 -24.55 12.52 -20.26
CA ALA A 690 -24.30 11.98 -21.60
C ALA A 690 -22.85 12.24 -22.06
N VAL A 691 -22.31 13.44 -21.85
CA VAL A 691 -20.91 13.77 -22.16
C VAL A 691 -19.92 12.94 -21.33
N LEU A 692 -20.19 12.75 -20.04
CA LEU A 692 -19.35 11.91 -19.16
C LEU A 692 -19.39 10.44 -19.56
N ALA A 693 -20.56 9.92 -19.94
CA ALA A 693 -20.72 8.57 -20.46
C ALA A 693 -20.02 8.39 -21.82
N GLN A 694 -20.09 9.40 -22.69
CA GLN A 694 -19.40 9.43 -23.98
C GLN A 694 -17.89 9.39 -23.80
N ASN A 695 -17.35 10.18 -22.88
CA ASN A 695 -15.93 10.17 -22.54
C ASN A 695 -15.48 8.83 -21.95
N LEU A 696 -16.31 8.21 -21.09
CA LEU A 696 -16.02 6.89 -20.54
C LEU A 696 -16.00 5.81 -21.63
N LEU A 697 -16.94 5.87 -22.57
CA LEU A 697 -16.98 4.95 -23.70
C LEU A 697 -15.72 5.13 -24.58
N ALA A 698 -15.34 6.38 -24.88
CA ALA A 698 -14.11 6.68 -25.62
C ALA A 698 -12.84 6.24 -24.87
N ASP A 699 -12.82 6.32 -23.53
CA ASP A 699 -11.73 5.82 -22.71
C ASP A 699 -11.64 4.29 -22.74
N ALA A 700 -12.76 3.57 -22.81
CA ALA A 700 -12.75 2.11 -22.99
C ALA A 700 -12.08 1.71 -24.32
N LEU A 701 -12.29 2.49 -25.38
CA LEU A 701 -11.61 2.31 -26.67
C LEU A 701 -10.11 2.55 -26.57
N ARG A 702 -9.68 3.54 -25.79
CA ARG A 702 -8.25 3.82 -25.55
C ARG A 702 -7.61 2.74 -24.68
N GLN A 703 -8.33 2.22 -23.69
CA GLN A 703 -7.85 1.16 -22.82
C GLN A 703 -7.64 -0.17 -23.56
N ARG A 704 -8.42 -0.43 -24.62
CA ARG A 704 -8.14 -1.53 -25.57
C ARG A 704 -6.68 -1.56 -25.97
N ALA A 705 -6.14 -0.42 -26.44
CA ALA A 705 -4.79 -0.30 -26.96
C ALA A 705 -3.70 -0.53 -25.90
N LEU A 706 -4.07 -0.58 -24.62
CA LEU A 706 -3.19 -0.78 -23.48
C LEU A 706 -3.27 -2.21 -22.90
N LEU A 707 -4.09 -3.10 -23.47
CA LEU A 707 -4.24 -4.49 -23.01
C LEU A 707 -3.50 -5.46 -23.95
N PRO A 708 -2.81 -6.50 -23.41
CA PRO A 708 -2.09 -7.49 -24.22
C PRO A 708 -3.04 -8.24 -25.17
N PRO A 709 -2.56 -8.69 -26.34
CA PRO A 709 -3.40 -9.20 -27.42
C PRO A 709 -4.14 -10.49 -27.08
N ILE A 710 -3.64 -11.28 -26.12
CA ILE A 710 -4.26 -12.53 -25.68
C ILE A 710 -4.66 -12.37 -24.21
N GLY A 711 -5.97 -12.33 -23.96
CA GLY A 711 -6.50 -12.27 -22.60
C GLY A 711 -8.02 -12.10 -22.54
N PRO A 712 -8.70 -12.71 -21.54
CA PRO A 712 -10.16 -12.72 -21.45
C PRO A 712 -10.79 -11.34 -21.21
N HIS A 713 -9.99 -10.33 -20.85
CA HIS A 713 -10.46 -8.95 -20.74
C HIS A 713 -10.38 -8.20 -22.08
N ARG A 714 -9.38 -8.50 -22.92
CA ARG A 714 -9.20 -7.93 -24.25
C ARG A 714 -10.27 -8.44 -25.21
N GLU A 715 -10.51 -9.76 -25.23
CA GLU A 715 -11.55 -10.40 -26.05
C GLU A 715 -12.95 -9.81 -25.78
N ARG A 716 -13.30 -9.59 -24.49
CA ARG A 716 -14.59 -9.00 -24.12
C ARG A 716 -14.72 -7.54 -24.56
N LEU A 717 -13.61 -6.81 -24.54
CA LEU A 717 -13.59 -5.42 -24.97
C LEU A 717 -13.61 -5.30 -26.50
N ASP A 718 -13.02 -6.26 -27.22
CA ASP A 718 -13.12 -6.41 -28.67
C ASP A 718 -14.57 -6.68 -29.12
N LEU A 719 -15.25 -7.65 -28.48
CA LEU A 719 -16.68 -7.94 -28.71
C LEU A 719 -17.59 -6.73 -28.44
N PHE A 720 -17.30 -5.98 -27.39
CA PHE A 720 -18.04 -4.75 -27.07
C PHE A 720 -17.85 -3.66 -28.14
N ILE A 721 -16.65 -3.55 -28.72
CA ILE A 721 -16.33 -2.56 -29.74
C ILE A 721 -16.98 -2.92 -31.08
N GLU A 722 -17.00 -4.21 -31.44
CA GLU A 722 -17.74 -4.69 -32.60
C GLU A 722 -19.24 -4.40 -32.47
N TYR A 723 -19.81 -4.63 -31.28
CA TYR A 723 -21.19 -4.26 -30.96
C TYR A 723 -21.43 -2.74 -31.07
N ALA A 724 -20.54 -1.92 -30.49
CA ALA A 724 -20.67 -0.47 -30.57
C ALA A 724 -20.60 -0.01 -32.03
N ARG A 725 -19.66 -0.54 -32.82
CA ARG A 725 -19.53 -0.27 -34.25
C ARG A 725 -20.78 -0.63 -35.02
N SER A 726 -21.42 -1.77 -34.75
CA SER A 726 -22.65 -2.16 -35.44
C SER A 726 -23.79 -1.20 -35.14
N LYS A 727 -23.95 -0.73 -33.89
CA LYS A 727 -25.01 0.23 -33.52
C LYS A 727 -24.79 1.63 -34.06
N ILE A 728 -23.54 2.06 -34.17
CA ILE A 728 -23.19 3.38 -34.73
C ILE A 728 -23.32 3.41 -36.26
N ARG A 729 -23.20 2.27 -36.95
CA ARG A 729 -23.54 2.16 -38.38
C ARG A 729 -25.02 2.45 -38.65
N ASP A 730 -25.90 2.15 -37.69
CA ASP A 730 -27.34 2.35 -37.80
C ASP A 730 -27.76 3.81 -37.46
N ASP A 731 -27.17 4.41 -36.42
CA ASP A 731 -27.48 5.78 -35.95
C ASP A 731 -26.31 6.37 -35.12
N ASP A 732 -25.62 7.40 -35.63
CA ASP A 732 -24.54 8.13 -34.93
C ASP A 732 -24.99 9.43 -34.26
N ARG A 733 -26.14 9.41 -33.59
CA ARG A 733 -26.67 10.54 -32.80
C ARG A 733 -25.72 11.15 -31.75
N PHE A 734 -24.63 10.48 -31.38
CA PHE A 734 -23.67 10.93 -30.38
C PHE A 734 -22.29 11.32 -30.95
N GLY A 735 -22.08 11.29 -32.27
CA GLY A 735 -20.82 11.70 -32.90
C GLY A 735 -19.63 10.80 -32.54
N LEU A 736 -19.88 9.49 -32.44
CA LEU A 736 -18.92 8.48 -32.03
C LEU A 736 -18.40 7.65 -33.24
N ALA A 737 -18.93 7.85 -34.45
CA ALA A 737 -18.51 7.11 -35.66
C ALA A 737 -17.04 7.33 -36.03
N GLN A 738 -16.48 8.52 -35.75
CA GLN A 738 -15.06 8.81 -35.96
C GLN A 738 -14.18 8.08 -34.93
N ALA A 739 -14.58 8.06 -33.65
CA ALA A 739 -13.86 7.38 -32.57
C ALA A 739 -13.89 5.84 -32.69
N LEU A 740 -14.96 5.29 -33.28
CA LEU A 740 -15.11 3.85 -33.52
C LEU A 740 -14.59 3.38 -34.89
N GLY A 741 -14.19 4.30 -35.76
CA GLY A 741 -13.71 3.99 -37.12
C GLY A 741 -14.79 3.47 -38.07
N VAL A 742 -16.03 3.94 -37.90
CA VAL A 742 -17.24 3.50 -38.63
C VAL A 742 -17.62 4.43 -39.77
N ALA A 743 -17.38 5.74 -39.62
CA ALA A 743 -17.68 6.70 -40.68
C ALA A 743 -16.86 6.38 -41.93
N ALA A 744 -17.51 6.48 -43.11
CA ALA A 744 -16.77 6.53 -44.36
C ALA A 744 -15.71 7.62 -44.22
N PRO A 745 -14.46 7.32 -44.54
CA PRO A 745 -13.35 8.21 -44.32
C PRO A 745 -13.69 9.62 -44.81
N GLU A 746 -13.81 10.61 -43.89
CA GLU A 746 -13.70 12.03 -44.24
C GLU A 746 -12.55 12.16 -45.23
N ASP A 747 -12.81 12.90 -46.32
CA ASP A 747 -11.95 13.06 -47.49
C ASP A 747 -10.50 12.81 -47.11
N ARG A 748 -9.82 11.85 -47.75
CA ARG A 748 -8.45 11.44 -47.39
C ARG A 748 -7.54 12.67 -47.20
N GLY A 749 -7.81 13.75 -47.94
CA GLY A 749 -7.22 15.08 -47.73
C GLY A 749 -7.52 15.71 -46.36
N GLN A 750 -8.77 15.73 -45.90
CA GLN A 750 -9.20 16.24 -44.60
C GLN A 750 -8.71 15.41 -43.42
N ARG A 751 -8.67 14.07 -43.48
CA ARG A 751 -8.08 13.26 -42.40
C ARG A 751 -6.57 13.36 -42.34
N VAL A 752 -5.90 13.42 -43.49
CA VAL A 752 -4.47 13.76 -43.55
C VAL A 752 -4.25 15.18 -43.01
N ALA A 753 -5.12 16.14 -43.31
CA ALA A 753 -5.03 17.51 -42.79
C ALA A 753 -5.27 17.59 -41.27
N ALA A 754 -6.26 16.87 -40.73
CA ALA A 754 -6.56 16.81 -39.30
C ALA A 754 -5.44 16.12 -38.52
N LEU A 755 -4.88 15.01 -39.04
CA LEU A 755 -3.72 14.35 -38.46
C LEU A 755 -2.46 15.22 -38.54
N ARG A 756 -2.27 15.98 -39.62
CA ARG A 756 -1.20 16.99 -39.73
C ARG A 756 -1.37 18.09 -38.68
N GLN A 757 -2.58 18.60 -38.50
CA GLN A 757 -2.89 19.67 -37.56
C GLN A 757 -2.71 19.22 -36.11
N MET A 758 -3.28 18.06 -35.71
CA MET A 758 -3.09 17.47 -34.37
C MET A 758 -1.62 17.18 -34.08
N SER A 759 -0.86 16.74 -35.10
CA SER A 759 0.57 16.51 -34.96
C SER A 759 1.34 17.82 -34.77
N LEU A 760 0.96 18.90 -35.46
CA LEU A 760 1.55 20.24 -35.31
C LEU A 760 1.19 20.89 -33.98
N ASP A 761 -0.03 20.71 -33.47
CA ASP A 761 -0.48 21.25 -32.19
C ASP A 761 0.20 20.53 -31.00
N ALA A 762 0.42 19.22 -31.11
CA ALA A 762 1.14 18.42 -30.10
C ALA A 762 2.66 18.71 -30.08
N ALA A 763 3.23 19.15 -31.20
CA ALA A 763 4.64 19.50 -31.33
C ALA A 763 4.84 20.58 -32.41
N PRO A 764 4.72 21.87 -32.04
CA PRO A 764 4.81 22.97 -33.02
C PRO A 764 6.22 23.08 -33.60
N LEU A 765 6.30 23.15 -34.93
CA LEU A 765 7.57 23.30 -35.66
C LEU A 765 8.15 24.69 -35.36
N ARG A 766 9.35 24.73 -34.76
CA ARG A 766 10.09 26.00 -34.56
C ARG A 766 10.73 26.45 -35.87
N PRO A 767 10.79 27.76 -36.17
CA PRO A 767 11.45 28.25 -37.37
C PRO A 767 12.93 27.86 -37.36
N LEU A 768 13.40 27.38 -38.51
CA LEU A 768 14.76 26.85 -38.66
C LEU A 768 15.76 28.01 -38.83
N PRO A 769 16.93 27.98 -38.17
CA PRO A 769 17.98 28.97 -38.38
C PRO A 769 18.73 28.72 -39.70
N ASP A 770 19.15 29.79 -40.39
CA ASP A 770 19.72 29.79 -41.76
C ASP A 770 20.99 28.95 -42.00
N ARG A 771 21.55 28.28 -40.98
CA ARG A 771 22.78 27.49 -41.09
C ARG A 771 22.47 26.01 -41.30
N ARG A 772 22.79 25.53 -42.51
CA ARG A 772 22.54 24.18 -43.05
C ARG A 772 22.96 22.99 -42.14
N GLU A 773 23.93 23.16 -41.25
CA GLU A 773 24.40 22.09 -40.34
C GLU A 773 23.54 21.97 -39.06
N ALA A 774 23.03 23.07 -38.52
CA ALA A 774 22.12 23.06 -37.37
C ALA A 774 20.72 22.55 -37.78
N LEU A 775 20.33 22.85 -39.03
CA LEU A 775 19.08 22.43 -39.65
C LEU A 775 18.94 20.89 -39.67
N LEU A 776 19.97 20.17 -40.13
CA LEU A 776 19.93 18.71 -40.27
C LEU A 776 19.91 17.98 -38.91
N ALA A 777 20.73 18.43 -37.95
CA ALA A 777 20.78 17.84 -36.61
C ALA A 777 19.46 18.06 -35.84
N GLN A 778 18.82 19.21 -36.05
CA GLN A 778 17.55 19.55 -35.40
C GLN A 778 16.35 18.81 -36.04
N VAL A 779 16.38 18.61 -37.36
CA VAL A 779 15.41 17.79 -38.12
C VAL A 779 15.44 16.32 -37.69
N VAL A 780 16.64 15.73 -37.57
CA VAL A 780 16.82 14.35 -37.09
C VAL A 780 16.44 14.22 -35.61
N GLY A 781 16.84 15.19 -34.77
CA GLY A 781 16.48 15.23 -33.35
C GLY A 781 14.98 15.36 -33.10
N GLN A 782 14.26 16.19 -33.89
CA GLN A 782 12.81 16.35 -33.77
C GLN A 782 12.02 15.17 -34.32
N SER A 783 12.52 14.50 -35.36
CA SER A 783 11.88 13.31 -35.95
C SER A 783 12.00 12.08 -35.04
N LEU A 784 13.09 11.97 -34.26
CA LEU A 784 13.33 10.86 -33.33
C LEU A 784 12.76 11.11 -31.92
N ALA A 785 12.33 12.33 -31.58
CA ALA A 785 11.84 12.69 -30.24
C ALA A 785 10.36 12.35 -29.97
N MET A 786 9.73 11.47 -30.75
CA MET A 786 8.38 10.98 -30.44
C MET A 786 8.41 9.98 -29.28
N LYS A 787 7.68 10.28 -28.19
CA LYS A 787 7.42 9.31 -27.12
C LYS A 787 6.23 8.45 -27.52
N VAL A 788 6.45 7.15 -27.63
CA VAL A 788 5.38 6.17 -27.85
C VAL A 788 5.37 5.21 -26.66
N GLN A 789 4.19 5.06 -26.05
CA GLN A 789 3.98 4.23 -24.86
C GLN A 789 3.59 2.82 -25.28
N PHE A 790 4.25 1.82 -24.70
CA PHE A 790 3.93 0.39 -24.86
C PHE A 790 3.77 -0.23 -23.47
N ASP A 791 2.52 -0.55 -23.12
CA ASP A 791 2.17 -1.26 -21.90
C ASP A 791 2.81 -0.62 -20.63
N THR A 792 3.73 -1.29 -19.93
CA THR A 792 4.42 -0.77 -18.72
C THR A 792 5.74 -0.02 -18.99
N ALA A 793 6.11 0.21 -20.26
CA ALA A 793 7.32 0.95 -20.64
C ALA A 793 7.02 2.18 -21.50
N VAL A 794 7.77 3.26 -21.24
CA VAL A 794 7.85 4.43 -22.13
C VAL A 794 9.12 4.30 -22.94
N LEU A 795 9.02 4.11 -24.26
CA LEU A 795 10.18 4.23 -25.13
C LEU A 795 10.44 5.72 -25.36
N THR A 796 11.42 6.26 -24.63
CA THR A 796 12.06 7.53 -24.95
C THR A 796 13.31 7.25 -25.77
N TRP A 797 13.31 7.64 -27.03
CA TRP A 797 14.55 7.74 -27.80
C TRP A 797 15.37 8.91 -27.20
N ARG A 798 16.55 8.61 -26.67
CA ARG A 798 17.53 9.66 -26.32
C ARG A 798 18.29 10.00 -27.60
N ALA A 799 18.39 11.29 -27.90
CA ALA A 799 19.02 11.81 -29.12
C ALA A 799 20.43 11.24 -29.33
N ALA A 800 20.77 10.96 -30.60
CA ALA A 800 22.13 10.66 -31.04
C ALA A 800 23.06 11.83 -30.69
N ASN A 801 24.19 11.55 -30.04
CA ASN A 801 25.25 12.55 -29.90
C ASN A 801 26.00 12.66 -31.24
N TYR A 802 25.90 13.82 -31.89
CA TYR A 802 26.75 14.17 -33.03
C TYR A 802 28.19 14.36 -32.55
N ARG A 803 29.15 13.56 -33.05
CA ARG A 803 30.58 13.85 -32.91
C ARG A 803 31.10 14.63 -34.12
N ARG A 804 32.14 15.43 -33.88
CA ARG A 804 32.68 16.45 -34.80
C ARG A 804 33.23 15.81 -36.10
N ARG A 805 33.02 16.52 -37.21
CA ARG A 805 33.41 16.24 -38.60
C ARG A 805 34.82 15.64 -38.75
N ARG A 806 34.96 14.55 -39.52
CA ARG A 806 36.28 14.06 -39.98
C ARG A 806 36.86 15.04 -41.04
N PRO A 807 38.19 15.11 -41.21
CA PRO A 807 38.83 16.08 -42.13
C PRO A 807 38.40 15.96 -43.61
N ASP A 808 37.84 14.80 -43.99
CA ASP A 808 37.34 14.48 -45.34
C ASP A 808 35.91 14.98 -45.61
N GLY A 809 35.27 15.60 -44.62
CA GLY A 809 33.93 16.18 -44.76
C GLY A 809 32.77 15.20 -44.55
N THR A 810 33.03 13.95 -44.15
CA THR A 810 32.00 12.99 -43.77
C THR A 810 31.57 13.15 -42.30
N PHE A 811 30.32 12.75 -41.99
CA PHE A 811 29.74 12.80 -40.64
C PHE A 811 29.70 11.39 -40.03
N GLU A 812 30.08 11.25 -38.76
CA GLU A 812 30.02 9.99 -38.02
C GLU A 812 28.76 10.00 -37.13
N VAL A 813 27.83 9.08 -37.40
CA VAL A 813 26.57 8.93 -36.67
C VAL A 813 26.58 7.59 -35.94
N GLU A 814 26.56 7.62 -34.60
CA GLU A 814 26.53 6.41 -33.76
C GLU A 814 25.06 6.06 -33.45
N PHE A 815 24.54 4.98 -34.05
CA PHE A 815 23.23 4.42 -33.74
C PHE A 815 23.35 3.33 -32.65
N GLY A 816 22.35 3.20 -31.78
CA GLY A 816 22.31 2.16 -30.74
C GLY A 816 22.30 0.74 -31.31
N LEU A 817 22.84 -0.22 -30.54
CA LEU A 817 23.21 -1.59 -30.93
C LEU A 817 22.13 -2.52 -31.54
N ARG A 818 20.87 -2.10 -31.72
CA ARG A 818 19.87 -2.91 -32.45
C ARG A 818 19.90 -2.75 -33.97
N ASN A 819 20.68 -1.80 -34.51
CA ASN A 819 20.70 -1.48 -35.94
C ASN A 819 22.04 -1.76 -36.67
N THR A 820 23.01 -2.40 -36.02
CA THR A 820 24.35 -2.67 -36.59
C THR A 820 24.34 -3.64 -37.78
N TRP A 821 23.28 -4.43 -37.98
CA TRP A 821 23.13 -5.31 -39.14
C TRP A 821 22.65 -4.56 -40.40
N VAL A 822 21.85 -3.49 -40.23
CA VAL A 822 21.42 -2.61 -41.33
C VAL A 822 22.59 -1.79 -41.87
N GLN A 823 23.51 -1.39 -40.98
CA GLN A 823 24.71 -0.64 -41.35
C GLN A 823 25.72 -1.52 -42.11
N ARG A 824 25.88 -2.80 -41.72
CA ARG A 824 26.68 -3.77 -42.49
C ARG A 824 26.14 -4.04 -43.89
N GLY A 825 24.82 -4.03 -44.07
CA GLY A 825 24.20 -4.18 -45.40
C GLY A 825 24.32 -2.95 -46.30
N LEU A 826 24.60 -1.77 -45.73
CA LEU A 826 24.80 -0.51 -46.48
C LEU A 826 26.28 -0.24 -46.77
N ASP A 827 27.20 -0.76 -45.97
CA ASP A 827 28.65 -0.59 -46.13
C ASP A 827 29.25 -1.49 -47.23
N GLU A 828 28.50 -2.48 -47.75
CA GLU A 828 28.98 -3.41 -48.78
C GLU A 828 28.93 -2.86 -50.22
N ASP A 829 28.31 -1.69 -50.48
CA ASP A 829 28.29 -1.08 -51.82
C ASP A 829 28.77 0.39 -51.85
N ARG A 830 29.57 0.70 -52.87
CA ARG A 830 30.56 1.80 -52.97
C ARG A 830 30.08 3.25 -52.73
N ALA A 831 31.06 4.09 -52.40
CA ALA A 831 30.99 5.54 -52.10
C ALA A 831 30.08 6.39 -53.02
N LEU A 832 29.11 7.08 -52.41
CA LEU A 832 28.13 7.95 -53.07
C LEU A 832 28.34 9.45 -52.75
N ASP A 833 28.15 10.31 -53.75
CA ASP A 833 28.26 11.79 -53.66
C ASP A 833 27.33 12.39 -52.58
N PRO A 834 27.66 13.54 -51.96
CA PRO A 834 26.85 14.20 -50.92
C PRO A 834 25.35 14.41 -51.22
N ALA A 835 24.95 14.68 -52.47
CA ALA A 835 23.54 14.79 -52.86
C ALA A 835 22.87 13.41 -52.92
N THR A 836 23.62 12.41 -53.36
CA THR A 836 23.21 11.01 -53.41
C THR A 836 23.24 10.36 -52.02
N HIS A 837 24.12 10.78 -51.13
CA HIS A 837 24.19 10.40 -49.71
C HIS A 837 23.02 10.99 -48.91
N ARG A 838 22.63 12.23 -49.21
CA ARG A 838 21.45 12.88 -48.63
C ARG A 838 20.16 12.22 -49.14
N ARG A 839 20.11 11.81 -50.41
CA ARG A 839 19.03 10.97 -50.96
C ARG A 839 19.05 9.56 -50.40
N ALA A 840 20.21 8.94 -50.18
CA ALA A 840 20.36 7.60 -49.63
C ALA A 840 20.01 7.55 -48.14
N ALA A 841 20.32 8.59 -47.35
CA ALA A 841 19.90 8.71 -45.96
C ALA A 841 18.39 9.00 -45.82
N LEU A 842 17.83 9.81 -46.73
CA LEU A 842 16.38 9.99 -46.84
C LEU A 842 15.69 8.71 -47.33
N LEU A 843 16.25 8.01 -48.33
CA LEU A 843 15.76 6.70 -48.79
C LEU A 843 15.90 5.66 -47.69
N ALA A 844 16.98 5.63 -46.92
CA ALA A 844 17.15 4.73 -45.79
C ALA A 844 16.16 5.05 -44.67
N GLY A 845 15.90 6.33 -44.37
CA GLY A 845 14.83 6.73 -43.45
C GLY A 845 13.44 6.35 -43.96
N VAL A 846 13.19 6.52 -45.26
CA VAL A 846 11.93 6.13 -45.92
C VAL A 846 11.77 4.61 -45.98
N LEU A 847 12.84 3.86 -46.24
CA LEU A 847 12.87 2.39 -46.30
C LEU A 847 12.76 1.78 -44.91
N VAL A 848 13.41 2.35 -43.88
CA VAL A 848 13.25 1.91 -42.49
C VAL A 848 11.82 2.16 -42.00
N VAL A 849 11.22 3.30 -42.36
CA VAL A 849 9.82 3.58 -42.04
C VAL A 849 8.87 2.68 -42.86
N ALA A 850 9.16 2.40 -44.12
CA ALA A 850 8.34 1.51 -44.96
C ALA A 850 8.43 0.04 -44.53
N GLU A 851 9.62 -0.45 -44.21
CA GLU A 851 9.90 -1.81 -43.73
C GLU A 851 9.28 -2.03 -42.35
N PHE A 852 9.32 -1.03 -41.47
CA PHE A 852 8.60 -1.05 -40.20
C PHE A 852 7.08 -1.17 -40.40
N PHE A 853 6.50 -0.44 -41.36
CA PHE A 853 5.07 -0.55 -41.67
C PHE A 853 4.70 -1.87 -42.37
N TYR A 854 5.64 -2.46 -43.13
CA TYR A 854 5.49 -3.77 -43.77
C TYR A 854 5.51 -4.91 -42.72
N GLN A 855 6.49 -4.91 -41.83
CA GLN A 855 6.60 -5.87 -40.72
C GLN A 855 5.44 -5.72 -39.72
N ALA A 856 4.97 -4.49 -39.48
CA ALA A 856 3.78 -4.24 -38.65
C ALA A 856 2.47 -4.71 -39.31
N ARG A 857 2.42 -4.86 -40.64
CA ARG A 857 1.28 -5.48 -41.36
C ARG A 857 1.39 -7.00 -41.42
N GLU A 858 2.58 -7.58 -41.54
CA GLU A 858 2.78 -9.04 -41.52
C GLU A 858 2.51 -9.65 -40.14
N ALA A 859 2.79 -8.91 -39.07
CA ALA A 859 2.55 -9.37 -37.71
C ALA A 859 1.07 -9.30 -37.28
N ASP A 860 0.16 -8.77 -38.12
CA ASP A 860 -1.27 -8.50 -37.85
C ASP A 860 -1.57 -7.73 -36.54
N ASP A 861 -0.54 -7.21 -35.87
CA ASP A 861 -0.61 -6.66 -34.51
C ASP A 861 -1.10 -5.19 -34.46
N VAL A 862 -1.12 -4.45 -35.58
CA VAL A 862 -1.53 -3.04 -35.61
C VAL A 862 -2.25 -2.67 -36.92
N ASN A 863 -3.44 -2.03 -36.83
CA ASN A 863 -4.17 -1.55 -37.99
C ASN A 863 -3.62 -0.20 -38.51
N VAL A 864 -2.41 -0.23 -39.07
CA VAL A 864 -1.71 0.95 -39.60
C VAL A 864 -2.08 1.19 -41.06
N GLY A 865 -2.97 2.16 -41.30
CA GLY A 865 -3.42 2.50 -42.65
C GLY A 865 -2.39 3.30 -43.49
N PRO A 866 -2.47 3.27 -44.83
CA PRO A 866 -1.58 4.00 -45.74
C PRO A 866 -1.48 5.52 -45.50
N GLU A 867 -2.48 6.09 -44.83
CA GLU A 867 -2.58 7.52 -44.53
C GLU A 867 -1.56 7.97 -43.46
N HIS A 868 -1.17 7.07 -42.53
CA HIS A 868 -0.18 7.35 -41.49
C HIS A 868 1.24 7.39 -42.05
N LEU A 869 1.53 6.51 -43.02
CA LEU A 869 2.78 6.54 -43.77
C LEU A 869 2.90 7.86 -44.56
N VAL A 870 1.81 8.33 -45.18
CA VAL A 870 1.78 9.60 -45.91
C VAL A 870 2.04 10.81 -45.00
N VAL A 871 1.54 10.82 -43.76
CA VAL A 871 1.79 11.92 -42.80
C VAL A 871 3.23 11.90 -42.28
N ALA A 872 3.79 10.72 -42.00
CA ALA A 872 5.19 10.56 -41.58
C ALA A 872 6.16 10.97 -42.70
N LEU A 873 5.91 10.55 -43.93
CA LEU A 873 6.68 10.94 -45.12
C LEU A 873 6.52 12.44 -45.43
N TRP A 874 5.33 13.01 -45.24
CA TRP A 874 5.09 14.45 -45.42
C TRP A 874 5.87 15.31 -44.42
N ARG A 875 5.98 14.91 -43.14
CA ARG A 875 6.82 15.61 -42.17
C ARG A 875 8.30 15.57 -42.54
N LEU A 876 8.77 14.41 -43.00
CA LEU A 876 10.13 14.24 -43.53
C LEU A 876 10.40 15.14 -44.76
N LEU A 877 9.39 15.34 -45.62
CA LEU A 877 9.48 16.16 -46.83
C LEU A 877 9.27 17.67 -46.61
N GLN A 878 8.58 18.11 -45.54
CA GLN A 878 8.37 19.52 -45.19
C GLN A 878 9.56 20.15 -44.44
N LEU A 879 10.49 19.33 -43.94
CA LEU A 879 11.73 19.76 -43.27
C LEU A 879 12.86 20.09 -44.27
N ARG A 880 12.49 20.42 -45.51
CA ARG A 880 13.37 20.64 -46.67
C ARG A 880 14.00 22.03 -46.70
#